data_AF-A0A7W1L663-F1
#
_entry.id   AF-A0A7W1L663-F1
#
_cell.length_a   1.000
_cell.length_b   1.000
_cell.length_c   1.000
_cell.angle_alpha   90.00
_cell.angle_beta   90.00
_cell.angle_gamma   90.00
#
_symmetry.space_group_name_H-M   'P 1'
#
loop_
_entity.id
_entity.type
_entity.pdbx_description
1 polymer ?
#
loop_
_entity_poly.entity_id
_entity_poly.type
_entity_poly.pdbx_seq_one_letter_code
_entity_poly.pdbx_strand_id
1 'polypeptide(L)'
;LKRSMQWDEERFGLEYDLDAFMIFCADDFNMGAMENKGLNIFNSRLVLADAATATDDDYSAIESVIGHEYFHNWTGNRVTCRDWFQLSLKEGLTVFRDQEFSSDLNSRAVERIGAVEYLRRDQFGEDAGPMAHNVRPDEYLEINNFYTSTVYEKGSEVIRMQHTLLGAKRFRRGMDLYFKRHDGQAITCDDFVQAMQDASGIDLTQFRRWYSQAGTPVLAVRGSYDVAARTYTLDVEQRTAPTPGQPTKLPLHIPFTVGLIGPDGRDIPVKLEGETAPVGTTRVLDVRAAHQSFRFIDVDAPPIPSLLRGFSAPVKLEFAYTADELVFLAAHDNDPVNRWDAAQRCFVNAILALAAAYRQREPLALPKSLTDLVRTLLADGTSDPALLALALLPPDPAYVATLTQAIDVDAITWARQFVAGELVSGLRPEFEAVYRRRRVRAAYAPTPGQAGARKLANLCLRYLAMMDDMPARALAVAHFDSSDNMTETIAALAALKDGHSSERDSLFARFEAKWRNEPLVLDKWFSLEASSMRHDTLLRVRGLLVHPRFNARNPNRVRSLVGSFALRNFARFHGSDGAAYTFTAEQVMGLDPTNPQLAATIAGAFNLWKRFTEPRRGLMQAALQRIAQAPGLSPDVTEVVTRTLAD
;
A
#
# COMPACT_ATOMS: atom_id res chain seq x y z
N LEU A 1 22.04 6.11 -3.74
CA LEU A 1 22.68 7.42 -3.96
C LEU A 1 23.25 7.56 -5.36
N LYS A 2 24.37 6.93 -5.74
CA LYS A 2 24.93 7.09 -7.10
C LYS A 2 23.93 6.76 -8.22
N ARG A 3 23.16 5.67 -8.07
CA ARG A 3 22.06 5.33 -8.98
C ARG A 3 21.00 6.43 -9.06
N SER A 4 20.64 7.04 -7.93
CA SER A 4 19.70 8.15 -7.83
C SER A 4 20.21 9.41 -8.54
N MET A 5 21.50 9.74 -8.36
CA MET A 5 22.17 10.85 -9.06
C MET A 5 22.09 10.68 -10.58
N GLN A 6 22.58 9.54 -11.07
CA GLN A 6 22.59 9.22 -12.48
C GLN A 6 21.18 9.21 -13.08
N TRP A 7 20.21 8.61 -12.38
CA TRP A 7 18.84 8.54 -12.89
C TRP A 7 18.19 9.93 -12.98
N ASP A 8 18.43 10.83 -12.04
CA ASP A 8 17.83 12.18 -12.08
C ASP A 8 18.43 13.02 -13.22
N GLU A 9 19.73 12.84 -13.51
CA GLU A 9 20.39 13.39 -14.70
C GLU A 9 19.77 12.83 -15.99
N GLU A 10 19.61 11.51 -16.11
CA GLU A 10 19.09 10.86 -17.32
C GLU A 10 17.60 11.15 -17.55
N ARG A 11 16.78 11.12 -16.48
CA ARG A 11 15.31 11.23 -16.57
C ARG A 11 14.83 12.68 -16.57
N PHE A 12 15.37 13.50 -15.66
CA PHE A 12 14.92 14.88 -15.44
C PHE A 12 15.97 15.93 -15.82
N GLY A 13 17.21 15.56 -16.15
CA GLY A 13 18.27 16.51 -16.47
C GLY A 13 18.72 17.34 -15.26
N LEU A 14 18.71 16.73 -14.07
CA LEU A 14 18.94 17.42 -12.80
C LEU A 14 20.23 16.91 -12.14
N GLU A 15 21.29 17.70 -12.26
CA GLU A 15 22.56 17.45 -11.59
C GLU A 15 22.54 17.90 -10.13
N TYR A 16 23.40 17.29 -9.31
CA TYR A 16 23.65 17.78 -7.97
C TYR A 16 24.39 19.13 -8.00
N ASP A 17 24.12 20.00 -7.03
CA ASP A 17 24.49 21.42 -7.09
C ASP A 17 25.49 21.87 -6.01
N LEU A 18 26.10 20.93 -5.28
CA LEU A 18 27.14 21.19 -4.28
C LEU A 18 28.35 20.25 -4.47
N ASP A 19 29.45 20.57 -3.79
CA ASP A 19 30.71 19.82 -3.88
C ASP A 19 30.70 18.48 -3.13
N ALA A 20 29.80 18.31 -2.16
CA ALA A 20 29.73 17.12 -1.32
C ALA A 20 28.29 16.79 -0.93
N PHE A 21 27.96 15.49 -0.93
CA PHE A 21 26.70 14.95 -0.44
C PHE A 21 26.96 14.07 0.79
N MET A 22 26.52 14.52 1.97
CA MET A 22 26.72 13.80 3.22
C MET A 22 25.44 13.09 3.67
N ILE A 23 25.57 11.87 4.19
CA ILE A 23 24.50 11.11 4.84
C ILE A 23 24.95 10.78 6.26
N PHE A 24 24.18 11.22 7.25
CA PHE A 24 24.36 10.85 8.65
C PHE A 24 23.30 9.82 9.08
N CYS A 25 23.73 8.73 9.72
CA CYS A 25 22.84 7.68 10.21
C CYS A 25 22.55 7.89 11.69
N ALA A 26 21.27 7.97 12.05
CA ALA A 26 20.79 8.08 13.42
C ALA A 26 19.90 6.87 13.79
N ASP A 27 20.19 6.22 14.92
CA ASP A 27 19.37 5.10 15.41
C ASP A 27 18.05 5.57 16.06
N ASP A 28 18.06 6.77 16.63
CA ASP A 28 16.91 7.41 17.27
C ASP A 28 16.36 8.50 16.34
N PHE A 29 15.47 8.11 15.42
CA PHE A 29 14.86 9.04 14.45
C PHE A 29 13.37 8.75 14.25
N ASN A 30 12.53 9.78 14.40
CA ASN A 30 11.09 9.63 14.24
C ASN A 30 10.71 9.39 12.78
N MET A 31 11.27 10.16 11.85
CA MET A 31 10.94 10.00 10.43
C MET A 31 11.75 8.86 9.79
N GLY A 32 11.53 8.63 8.49
CA GLY A 32 12.37 7.75 7.70
C GLY A 32 13.75 8.39 7.50
N ALA A 33 13.77 9.53 6.83
CA ALA A 33 14.95 10.35 6.61
C ALA A 33 14.54 11.83 6.50
N MET A 34 15.51 12.70 6.24
CA MET A 34 15.31 14.15 6.11
C MET A 34 16.33 14.74 5.14
N GLU A 35 15.84 15.59 4.25
CA GLU A 35 16.52 16.11 3.06
C GLU A 35 17.41 17.35 3.30
N ASN A 36 17.97 17.52 4.52
CA ASN A 36 18.70 18.75 4.84
C ASN A 36 19.82 18.98 3.81
N LYS A 37 19.82 20.17 3.17
CA LYS A 37 20.66 20.48 2.01
C LYS A 37 22.15 20.15 2.25
N GLY A 38 22.64 19.11 1.57
CA GLY A 38 24.03 18.65 1.64
C GLY A 38 24.38 17.76 2.84
N LEU A 39 23.48 17.59 3.81
CA LEU A 39 23.64 16.75 5.00
C LEU A 39 22.32 16.04 5.35
N ASN A 40 21.98 15.02 4.59
CA ASN A 40 20.76 14.28 4.86
C ASN A 40 20.93 13.45 6.15
N ILE A 41 19.87 13.39 6.96
CA ILE A 41 19.85 12.58 8.19
C ILE A 41 18.88 11.42 7.96
N PHE A 42 19.37 10.19 8.12
CA PHE A 42 18.59 8.99 7.90
C PHE A 42 18.44 8.21 9.19
N ASN A 43 17.26 7.62 9.39
CA ASN A 43 17.11 6.50 10.31
C ASN A 43 18.03 5.36 9.84
N SER A 44 18.84 4.78 10.74
CA SER A 44 19.84 3.76 10.38
C SER A 44 19.23 2.55 9.65
N ARG A 45 17.95 2.22 9.91
CA ARG A 45 17.20 1.17 9.20
C ARG A 45 17.09 1.39 7.69
N LEU A 46 17.27 2.62 7.22
CA LEU A 46 17.17 3.04 5.81
C LEU A 46 18.54 3.34 5.19
N VAL A 47 19.62 2.85 5.80
CA VAL A 47 20.98 2.93 5.25
C VAL A 47 21.75 1.63 5.43
N LEU A 48 21.71 1.05 6.63
CA LEU A 48 22.52 -0.12 6.98
C LEU A 48 21.90 -1.40 6.41
N ALA A 49 22.60 -2.04 5.47
CA ALA A 49 22.20 -3.32 4.92
C ALA A 49 23.38 -4.26 4.70
N ASP A 50 23.19 -5.51 5.12
CA ASP A 50 24.02 -6.65 4.81
C ASP A 50 23.10 -7.84 4.50
N ALA A 51 23.55 -8.80 3.69
CA ALA A 51 22.75 -9.98 3.34
C ALA A 51 22.24 -10.76 4.57
N ALA A 52 23.02 -10.79 5.65
CA ALA A 52 22.67 -11.47 6.88
C ALA A 52 21.71 -10.67 7.78
N THR A 53 21.52 -9.37 7.57
CA THR A 53 20.75 -8.49 8.48
C THR A 53 19.55 -7.81 7.81
N ALA A 54 19.59 -7.61 6.49
CA ALA A 54 18.58 -6.90 5.71
C ALA A 54 17.85 -7.84 4.74
N THR A 55 16.53 -7.70 4.66
CA THR A 55 15.67 -8.40 3.70
C THR A 55 15.68 -7.70 2.35
N ASP A 56 15.17 -8.36 1.31
CA ASP A 56 14.97 -7.75 -0.02
C ASP A 56 14.09 -6.49 0.08
N ASP A 57 13.04 -6.53 0.91
CA ASP A 57 12.19 -5.37 1.17
C ASP A 57 12.97 -4.21 1.85
N ASP A 58 13.94 -4.52 2.72
CA ASP A 58 14.81 -3.47 3.30
C ASP A 58 15.72 -2.86 2.21
N TYR A 59 16.32 -3.68 1.34
CA TYR A 59 17.13 -3.18 0.23
C TYR A 59 16.33 -2.27 -0.71
N SER A 60 15.10 -2.66 -1.05
CA SER A 60 14.18 -1.83 -1.85
C SER A 60 13.81 -0.53 -1.11
N ALA A 61 13.50 -0.60 0.19
CA ALA A 61 13.19 0.58 0.98
C ALA A 61 14.38 1.54 1.11
N ILE A 62 15.60 1.03 1.28
CA ILE A 62 16.84 1.82 1.30
C ILE A 62 17.05 2.50 -0.05
N GLU A 63 16.87 1.78 -1.16
CA GLU A 63 17.02 2.34 -2.50
C GLU A 63 16.01 3.46 -2.76
N SER A 64 14.73 3.20 -2.48
CA SER A 64 13.64 4.17 -2.65
C SER A 64 13.87 5.41 -1.79
N VAL A 65 14.13 5.27 -0.48
CA VAL A 65 14.28 6.44 0.40
C VAL A 65 15.59 7.20 0.14
N ILE A 66 16.71 6.54 -0.17
CA ILE A 66 17.90 7.28 -0.60
C ILE A 66 17.63 8.05 -1.90
N GLY A 67 16.85 7.48 -2.82
CA GLY A 67 16.36 8.20 -4.00
C GLY A 67 15.53 9.41 -3.61
N HIS A 68 14.49 9.21 -2.82
CA HIS A 68 13.57 10.24 -2.32
C HIS A 68 14.32 11.46 -1.76
N GLU A 69 15.21 11.24 -0.78
CA GLU A 69 15.93 12.35 -0.13
C GLU A 69 16.95 13.02 -1.07
N TYR A 70 17.48 12.30 -2.07
CA TYR A 70 18.32 12.91 -3.10
C TYR A 70 17.48 13.78 -4.04
N PHE A 71 16.30 13.31 -4.45
CA PHE A 71 15.42 14.01 -5.37
C PHE A 71 14.86 15.32 -4.78
N HIS A 72 14.66 15.37 -3.46
CA HIS A 72 14.33 16.59 -2.75
C HIS A 72 15.36 17.72 -2.95
N ASN A 73 16.60 17.42 -3.37
CA ASN A 73 17.58 18.44 -3.71
C ASN A 73 17.03 19.49 -4.70
N TRP A 74 16.19 19.04 -5.63
CA TRP A 74 15.47 19.90 -6.56
C TRP A 74 14.01 20.14 -6.14
N THR A 75 13.27 19.09 -5.80
CA THR A 75 11.84 19.16 -5.48
C THR A 75 11.59 19.23 -3.97
N GLY A 76 12.06 20.31 -3.34
CA GLY A 76 11.91 20.56 -1.90
C GLY A 76 12.92 21.56 -1.37
N ASN A 77 14.15 21.51 -1.89
CA ASN A 77 15.25 22.38 -1.48
C ASN A 77 15.45 23.57 -2.44
N ARG A 78 15.81 23.32 -3.71
CA ARG A 78 16.00 24.40 -4.71
C ARG A 78 14.71 25.16 -5.01
N VAL A 79 13.60 24.43 -5.07
CA VAL A 79 12.25 25.00 -5.06
C VAL A 79 11.54 24.46 -3.82
N THR A 80 11.18 25.34 -2.89
CA THR A 80 10.65 24.96 -1.59
C THR A 80 9.20 25.42 -1.38
N CYS A 81 8.60 25.04 -0.25
CA CYS A 81 7.22 25.37 0.10
C CYS A 81 7.11 26.80 0.64
N ARG A 82 6.21 27.62 0.08
CA ARG A 82 5.90 28.97 0.61
C ARG A 82 5.40 28.94 2.05
N ASP A 83 4.59 27.93 2.36
CA ASP A 83 4.01 27.64 3.66
C ASP A 83 3.74 26.13 3.76
N TRP A 84 3.50 25.63 4.98
CA TRP A 84 3.37 24.20 5.23
C TRP A 84 2.09 23.57 4.66
N PHE A 85 1.07 24.35 4.31
CA PHE A 85 -0.08 23.83 3.56
C PHE A 85 0.34 23.31 2.19
N GLN A 86 1.43 23.84 1.63
CA GLN A 86 2.00 23.40 0.35
C GLN A 86 2.85 22.12 0.48
N LEU A 87 2.82 21.38 1.59
CA LEU A 87 3.71 20.23 1.81
C LEU A 87 3.68 19.22 0.64
N SER A 88 2.50 18.93 0.07
CA SER A 88 2.37 18.00 -1.07
C SER A 88 3.02 18.51 -2.37
N LEU A 89 3.37 19.80 -2.48
CA LEU A 89 4.21 20.31 -3.57
C LEU A 89 5.54 19.55 -3.64
N LYS A 90 6.22 19.43 -2.48
CA LYS A 90 7.49 18.72 -2.40
C LYS A 90 7.28 17.23 -2.21
N GLU A 91 6.37 16.83 -1.32
CA GLU A 91 6.19 15.40 -0.98
C GLU A 91 5.53 14.62 -2.10
N GLY A 92 4.38 15.06 -2.61
CA GLY A 92 3.69 14.36 -3.69
C GLY A 92 4.57 14.24 -4.94
N LEU A 93 5.31 15.31 -5.28
CA LEU A 93 6.22 15.30 -6.43
C LEU A 93 7.45 14.41 -6.20
N THR A 94 8.01 14.39 -5.00
CA THR A 94 9.20 13.59 -4.69
C THR A 94 8.87 12.12 -4.54
N VAL A 95 7.72 11.77 -3.93
CA VAL A 95 7.18 10.40 -3.93
C VAL A 95 6.94 9.91 -5.36
N PHE A 96 6.34 10.74 -6.22
CA PHE A 96 6.20 10.38 -7.64
C PHE A 96 7.55 10.07 -8.30
N ARG A 97 8.59 10.86 -8.00
CA ARG A 97 9.94 10.67 -8.55
C ARG A 97 10.61 9.41 -8.02
N ASP A 98 10.50 9.10 -6.72
CA ASP A 98 11.07 7.86 -6.18
C ASP A 98 10.35 6.60 -6.66
N GLN A 99 9.04 6.68 -6.88
CA GLN A 99 8.27 5.58 -7.46
C GLN A 99 8.67 5.34 -8.92
N GLU A 100 8.91 6.41 -9.69
CA GLU A 100 9.41 6.28 -11.06
C GLU A 100 10.85 5.75 -11.10
N PHE A 101 11.71 6.18 -10.17
CA PHE A 101 13.07 5.67 -10.01
C PHE A 101 13.08 4.17 -9.71
N SER A 102 12.32 3.76 -8.69
CA SER A 102 12.21 2.35 -8.29
C SER A 102 11.59 1.50 -9.42
N SER A 103 10.62 2.06 -10.14
CA SER A 103 9.98 1.39 -11.29
C SER A 103 10.92 1.17 -12.47
N ASP A 104 11.81 2.13 -12.75
CA ASP A 104 12.77 2.03 -13.86
C ASP A 104 13.93 1.07 -13.56
N LEU A 105 14.38 1.01 -12.30
CA LEU A 105 15.48 0.13 -11.90
C LEU A 105 15.05 -1.30 -11.61
N ASN A 106 13.80 -1.50 -11.17
CA ASN A 106 13.27 -2.78 -10.73
C ASN A 106 12.10 -3.24 -11.61
N SER A 107 10.96 -3.56 -11.02
CA SER A 107 9.75 -4.01 -11.73
C SER A 107 8.64 -2.98 -11.57
N ARG A 108 8.42 -2.18 -12.61
CA ARG A 108 7.36 -1.16 -12.65
C ARG A 108 5.98 -1.70 -12.25
N ALA A 109 5.64 -2.93 -12.64
CA ALA A 109 4.38 -3.55 -12.25
C ALA A 109 4.30 -3.80 -10.74
N VAL A 110 5.38 -4.34 -10.15
CA VAL A 110 5.47 -4.65 -8.71
C VAL A 110 5.43 -3.36 -7.88
N GLU A 111 6.22 -2.36 -8.27
CA GLU A 111 6.21 -1.03 -7.61
C GLU A 111 4.82 -0.40 -7.67
N ARG A 112 4.18 -0.45 -8.85
CA ARG A 112 2.85 0.11 -9.01
C ARG A 112 1.81 -0.60 -8.15
N ILE A 113 1.83 -1.93 -8.12
CA ILE A 113 0.92 -2.71 -7.27
C ILE A 113 1.13 -2.38 -5.80
N GLY A 114 2.39 -2.27 -5.34
CA GLY A 114 2.71 -1.89 -3.97
C GLY A 114 2.11 -0.54 -3.58
N ALA A 115 2.26 0.48 -4.42
CA ALA A 115 1.66 1.80 -4.20
C ALA A 115 0.13 1.75 -4.16
N VAL A 116 -0.50 0.99 -5.06
CA VAL A 116 -1.97 0.82 -5.11
C VAL A 116 -2.51 0.09 -3.88
N GLU A 117 -1.82 -0.97 -3.44
CA GLU A 117 -2.18 -1.70 -2.23
C GLU A 117 -2.10 -0.80 -0.99
N TYR A 118 -1.03 -0.02 -0.87
CA TYR A 118 -0.84 0.94 0.22
C TYR A 118 -1.96 1.99 0.25
N LEU A 119 -2.26 2.61 -0.89
CA LEU A 119 -3.35 3.60 -1.00
C LEU A 119 -4.69 3.02 -0.56
N ARG A 120 -5.03 1.82 -1.02
CA ARG A 120 -6.32 1.19 -0.68
C ARG A 120 -6.42 0.76 0.78
N ARG A 121 -5.30 0.32 1.37
CA ARG A 121 -5.26 -0.13 2.77
C ARG A 121 -5.25 1.04 3.74
N ASP A 122 -4.33 2.00 3.57
CA ASP A 122 -4.08 3.07 4.54
C ASP A 122 -4.75 4.39 4.12
N GLN A 123 -4.45 4.89 2.91
CA GLN A 123 -4.87 6.23 2.49
C GLN A 123 -6.40 6.35 2.32
N PHE A 124 -7.06 5.36 1.73
CA PHE A 124 -8.54 5.37 1.59
C PHE A 124 -9.26 5.29 2.94
N GLY A 125 -8.63 4.67 3.94
CA GLY A 125 -9.12 4.65 5.32
C GLY A 125 -9.02 6.02 5.98
N GLU A 126 -7.90 6.72 5.77
CA GLU A 126 -7.66 8.09 6.21
C GLU A 126 -8.63 9.09 5.55
N ASP A 127 -8.81 9.02 4.22
CA ASP A 127 -9.72 9.87 3.44
C ASP A 127 -11.21 9.68 3.79
N ALA A 128 -11.57 8.54 4.38
CA ALA A 128 -12.91 8.22 4.84
C ALA A 128 -13.10 8.43 6.36
N GLY A 129 -12.02 8.80 7.05
CA GLY A 129 -11.97 8.94 8.48
C GLY A 129 -12.10 10.38 8.98
N PRO A 130 -12.05 10.58 10.30
CA PRO A 130 -12.15 11.89 10.94
C PRO A 130 -10.96 12.81 10.66
N MET A 131 -9.83 12.23 10.26
CA MET A 131 -8.63 12.96 9.85
C MET A 131 -8.61 13.27 8.34
N ALA A 132 -9.71 13.06 7.62
CA ALA A 132 -9.75 13.30 6.17
C ALA A 132 -9.43 14.76 5.85
N HIS A 133 -8.45 14.96 4.96
CA HIS A 133 -8.06 16.27 4.44
C HIS A 133 -7.70 16.15 2.95
N ASN A 134 -7.64 17.27 2.25
CA ASN A 134 -7.13 17.36 0.88
C ASN A 134 -5.59 17.31 0.87
N VAL A 135 -4.99 17.05 -0.30
CA VAL A 135 -3.51 16.97 -0.42
C VAL A 135 -2.81 18.31 -0.12
N ARG A 136 -3.54 19.43 -0.19
CA ARG A 136 -3.11 20.75 0.29
C ARG A 136 -4.04 21.19 1.43
N PRO A 137 -3.82 20.77 2.68
CA PRO A 137 -4.76 20.97 3.79
C PRO A 137 -5.22 22.42 3.92
N ASP A 138 -6.46 22.62 4.38
CA ASP A 138 -7.03 23.95 4.61
C ASP A 138 -6.75 24.47 6.05
N GLU A 139 -6.54 23.55 7.01
CA GLU A 139 -6.27 23.83 8.42
C GLU A 139 -5.49 22.69 9.09
N TYR A 140 -4.74 22.98 10.15
CA TYR A 140 -4.11 22.01 11.04
C TYR A 140 -3.91 22.62 12.44
N LEU A 141 -3.89 21.78 13.49
CA LEU A 141 -3.40 22.19 14.80
C LEU A 141 -1.88 21.96 14.92
N GLU A 142 -1.43 20.75 14.56
CA GLU A 142 -0.02 20.37 14.58
C GLU A 142 0.41 19.87 13.19
N ILE A 143 1.43 20.50 12.60
CA ILE A 143 1.86 20.19 11.24
C ILE A 143 2.44 18.77 11.13
N ASN A 144 3.04 18.25 12.20
CA ASN A 144 3.57 16.88 12.21
C ASN A 144 2.48 15.82 11.96
N ASN A 145 1.21 16.11 12.28
CA ASN A 145 0.09 15.22 12.00
C ASN A 145 -0.30 15.17 10.51
N PHE A 146 0.26 16.03 9.66
CA PHE A 146 -0.04 16.12 8.22
C PHE A 146 1.07 15.55 7.32
N TYR A 147 2.06 14.88 7.92
CA TYR A 147 2.97 13.97 7.21
C TYR A 147 2.26 12.63 6.95
N THR A 148 1.19 12.70 6.16
CA THR A 148 0.20 11.62 5.98
C THR A 148 0.29 10.93 4.63
N SER A 149 -0.32 9.75 4.55
CA SER A 149 -0.54 9.03 3.29
C SER A 149 -1.27 9.91 2.26
N THR A 150 -2.13 10.82 2.70
CA THR A 150 -2.83 11.74 1.79
C THR A 150 -1.88 12.79 1.18
N VAL A 151 -1.01 13.42 1.97
CA VAL A 151 -0.04 14.41 1.44
C VAL A 151 1.02 13.76 0.54
N TYR A 152 1.51 12.58 0.94
CA TYR A 152 2.57 11.84 0.24
C TYR A 152 2.02 11.01 -0.92
N GLU A 153 1.27 9.95 -0.61
CA GLU A 153 0.88 8.94 -1.58
C GLU A 153 -0.22 9.44 -2.51
N LYS A 154 -1.34 9.97 -1.98
CA LYS A 154 -2.38 10.58 -2.84
C LYS A 154 -1.85 11.83 -3.55
N GLY A 155 -0.95 12.59 -2.92
CA GLY A 155 -0.19 13.65 -3.57
C GLY A 155 0.55 13.15 -4.83
N SER A 156 1.28 12.03 -4.71
CA SER A 156 1.98 11.41 -5.84
C SER A 156 1.04 10.94 -6.94
N GLU A 157 -0.16 10.47 -6.58
CA GLU A 157 -1.19 10.11 -7.56
C GLU A 157 -1.74 11.34 -8.30
N VAL A 158 -1.86 12.49 -7.64
CA VAL A 158 -2.22 13.76 -8.29
C VAL A 158 -1.13 14.20 -9.29
N ILE A 159 0.14 13.99 -8.98
CA ILE A 159 1.24 14.24 -9.92
C ILE A 159 1.20 13.23 -11.09
N ARG A 160 0.98 11.95 -10.79
CA ARG A 160 0.86 10.87 -11.78
C ARG A 160 -0.31 11.08 -12.72
N MET A 161 -1.45 11.59 -12.24
CA MET A 161 -2.59 11.97 -13.07
C MET A 161 -2.23 13.10 -14.05
N GLN A 162 -1.47 14.12 -13.62
CA GLN A 162 -0.94 15.13 -14.54
C GLN A 162 -0.01 14.50 -15.56
N HIS A 163 0.90 13.61 -15.15
CA HIS A 163 1.75 12.87 -16.09
C HIS A 163 0.95 12.06 -17.11
N THR A 164 -0.13 11.39 -16.69
CA THR A 164 -1.03 10.61 -17.56
C THR A 164 -1.78 11.51 -18.56
N LEU A 165 -2.32 12.65 -18.10
CA LEU A 165 -3.04 13.60 -18.96
C LEU A 165 -2.11 14.28 -19.99
N LEU A 166 -0.91 14.66 -19.56
CA LEU A 166 0.04 15.40 -20.39
C LEU A 166 0.84 14.49 -21.33
N GLY A 167 1.08 13.25 -20.89
CA GLY A 167 2.08 12.36 -21.46
C GLY A 167 3.51 12.78 -21.09
N ALA A 168 4.43 11.81 -21.08
CA ALA A 168 5.79 11.98 -20.58
C ALA A 168 6.54 13.19 -21.17
N LYS A 169 6.44 13.41 -22.49
CA LYS A 169 7.12 14.52 -23.16
C LYS A 169 6.64 15.89 -22.70
N ARG A 170 5.33 16.09 -22.54
CA ARG A 170 4.79 17.40 -22.11
C ARG A 170 4.99 17.61 -20.62
N PHE A 171 4.84 16.57 -19.81
CA PHE A 171 5.15 16.61 -18.39
C PHE A 171 6.61 17.02 -18.14
N ARG A 172 7.56 16.44 -18.89
CA ARG A 172 8.98 16.81 -18.80
C ARG A 172 9.20 18.31 -19.10
N ARG A 173 8.59 18.84 -20.16
CA ARG A 173 8.66 20.30 -20.45
C ARG A 173 8.04 21.14 -19.34
N GLY A 174 6.99 20.63 -18.69
CA GLY A 174 6.38 21.27 -17.52
C GLY A 174 7.34 21.33 -16.33
N MET A 175 8.09 20.25 -16.06
CA MET A 175 9.16 20.24 -15.06
C MET A 175 10.27 21.25 -15.41
N ASP A 176 10.71 21.29 -16.68
CA ASP A 176 11.73 22.24 -17.12
C ASP A 176 11.27 23.70 -16.92
N LEU A 177 10.00 24.00 -17.24
CA LEU A 177 9.42 25.32 -17.04
C LEU A 177 9.24 25.67 -15.56
N TYR A 178 8.84 24.69 -14.74
CA TYR A 178 8.71 24.82 -13.29
C TYR A 178 10.04 25.27 -12.67
N PHE A 179 11.14 24.55 -12.92
CA PHE A 179 12.45 24.92 -12.40
C PHE A 179 12.94 26.25 -12.98
N LYS A 180 12.76 26.48 -14.29
CA LYS A 180 13.13 27.75 -14.93
C LYS A 180 12.47 28.97 -14.27
N ARG A 181 11.24 28.84 -13.78
CA ARG A 181 10.49 29.93 -13.15
C ARG A 181 10.79 30.11 -11.66
N HIS A 182 11.00 29.00 -10.95
CA HIS A 182 10.87 28.97 -9.49
C HIS A 182 12.12 28.54 -8.75
N ASP A 183 13.22 28.27 -9.45
CA ASP A 183 14.51 28.00 -8.80
C ASP A 183 14.91 29.12 -7.82
N GLY A 184 15.29 28.74 -6.61
CA GLY A 184 15.64 29.64 -5.50
C GLY A 184 14.44 30.27 -4.78
N GLN A 185 13.21 29.77 -5.00
CA GLN A 185 12.00 30.36 -4.45
C GLN A 185 11.18 29.39 -3.58
N ALA A 186 10.37 29.97 -2.71
CA ALA A 186 9.33 29.28 -1.96
C ALA A 186 7.96 29.54 -2.62
N ILE A 187 7.30 28.50 -3.13
CA ILE A 187 6.11 28.62 -4.01
C ILE A 187 4.94 27.73 -3.55
N THR A 188 3.88 27.68 -4.36
CA THR A 188 2.64 26.95 -4.06
C THR A 188 2.39 25.77 -5.00
N CYS A 189 1.45 24.90 -4.62
CA CYS A 189 0.95 23.85 -5.53
C CYS A 189 0.35 24.42 -6.82
N ASP A 190 -0.28 25.61 -6.77
CA ASP A 190 -0.90 26.23 -7.93
C ASP A 190 0.15 26.69 -8.96
N ASP A 191 1.34 27.12 -8.50
CA ASP A 191 2.46 27.49 -9.37
C ASP A 191 2.97 26.28 -10.17
N PHE A 192 3.08 25.11 -9.53
CA PHE A 192 3.44 23.86 -10.19
C PHE A 192 2.42 23.46 -11.25
N VAL A 193 1.12 23.46 -10.92
CA VAL A 193 0.05 23.13 -11.88
C VAL A 193 0.03 24.14 -13.03
N GLN A 194 0.31 25.43 -12.75
CA GLN A 194 0.41 26.45 -13.79
C GLN A 194 1.58 26.20 -14.76
N ALA A 195 2.76 25.81 -14.26
CA ALA A 195 3.89 25.44 -15.12
C ALA A 195 3.56 24.22 -16.02
N MET A 196 2.86 23.21 -15.47
CA MET A 196 2.39 22.06 -16.24
C MET A 196 1.38 22.45 -17.33
N GLN A 197 0.42 23.30 -17.00
CA GLN A 197 -0.58 23.82 -17.93
C GLN A 197 0.08 24.63 -19.06
N ASP A 198 0.95 25.59 -18.72
CA ASP A 198 1.60 26.48 -19.69
C ASP A 198 2.52 25.73 -20.66
N ALA A 199 3.29 24.75 -20.17
CA ALA A 199 4.22 23.99 -21.01
C ALA A 199 3.53 22.92 -21.89
N SER A 200 2.34 22.46 -21.49
CA SER A 200 1.60 21.42 -22.19
C SER A 200 0.55 21.98 -23.15
N GLY A 201 -0.02 23.16 -22.85
CA GLY A 201 -1.20 23.70 -23.51
C GLY A 201 -2.50 23.00 -23.13
N ILE A 202 -2.49 22.10 -22.14
CA ILE A 202 -3.67 21.37 -21.66
C ILE A 202 -4.27 22.15 -20.49
N ASP A 203 -5.56 22.45 -20.56
CA ASP A 203 -6.29 23.11 -19.47
C ASP A 203 -6.39 22.21 -18.24
N LEU A 204 -5.79 22.65 -17.13
CA LEU A 204 -5.82 22.00 -15.82
C LEU A 204 -6.68 22.78 -14.81
N THR A 205 -7.53 23.71 -15.26
CA THR A 205 -8.37 24.53 -14.39
C THR A 205 -9.28 23.66 -13.51
N GLN A 206 -10.01 22.70 -14.10
CA GLN A 206 -10.81 21.76 -13.33
C GLN A 206 -9.96 20.80 -12.48
N PHE A 207 -8.77 20.43 -12.98
CA PHE A 207 -7.87 19.51 -12.31
C PHE A 207 -7.41 20.02 -10.92
N ARG A 208 -7.27 21.35 -10.75
CA ARG A 208 -6.90 21.96 -9.46
C ARG A 208 -7.82 21.58 -8.29
N ARG A 209 -9.05 21.13 -8.55
CA ARG A 209 -9.96 20.62 -7.50
C ARG A 209 -9.38 19.45 -6.70
N TRP A 210 -8.46 18.67 -7.27
CA TRP A 210 -7.76 17.61 -6.55
C TRP A 210 -6.93 18.13 -5.36
N TYR A 211 -6.48 19.38 -5.42
CA TYR A 211 -5.75 20.02 -4.33
C TYR A 211 -6.66 20.59 -3.23
N SER A 212 -7.95 20.79 -3.51
CA SER A 212 -8.90 21.45 -2.60
C SER A 212 -10.03 20.54 -2.08
N GLN A 213 -10.14 19.30 -2.57
CA GLN A 213 -11.23 18.38 -2.22
C GLN A 213 -10.71 17.10 -1.55
N ALA A 214 -11.07 16.91 -0.28
CA ALA A 214 -10.79 15.69 0.47
C ALA A 214 -11.70 14.52 0.06
N GLY A 215 -11.34 13.31 0.47
CA GLY A 215 -12.13 12.10 0.25
C GLY A 215 -11.78 11.37 -1.04
N THR A 216 -12.17 10.11 -1.09
CA THR A 216 -11.93 9.21 -2.23
C THR A 216 -13.12 9.22 -3.19
N PRO A 217 -12.97 9.63 -4.46
CA PRO A 217 -14.03 9.55 -5.44
C PRO A 217 -14.40 8.11 -5.78
N VAL A 218 -15.65 7.91 -6.18
CA VAL A 218 -16.19 6.65 -6.69
C VAL A 218 -16.53 6.83 -8.16
N LEU A 219 -16.03 5.94 -9.03
CA LEU A 219 -16.46 5.80 -10.41
C LEU A 219 -17.39 4.61 -10.52
N ALA A 220 -18.68 4.85 -10.75
CA ALA A 220 -19.64 3.81 -11.11
C ALA A 220 -19.70 3.70 -12.63
N VAL A 221 -19.41 2.51 -13.15
CA VAL A 221 -19.28 2.28 -14.59
C VAL A 221 -20.24 1.17 -15.02
N ARG A 222 -20.92 1.39 -16.14
CA ARG A 222 -21.74 0.38 -16.82
C ARG A 222 -21.25 0.21 -18.25
N GLY A 223 -21.13 -1.04 -18.69
CA GLY A 223 -20.73 -1.38 -20.05
C GLY A 223 -21.89 -1.98 -20.82
N SER A 224 -22.06 -1.62 -22.09
CA SER A 224 -23.04 -2.23 -22.98
C SER A 224 -22.44 -2.47 -24.37
N TYR A 225 -22.65 -3.68 -24.91
CA TYR A 225 -22.23 -4.04 -26.26
C TYR A 225 -23.44 -4.11 -27.19
N ASP A 226 -23.38 -3.38 -28.32
CA ASP A 226 -24.34 -3.48 -29.41
C ASP A 226 -23.71 -4.30 -30.55
N VAL A 227 -24.23 -5.50 -30.75
CA VAL A 227 -23.78 -6.45 -31.77
C VAL A 227 -24.02 -5.92 -33.18
N ALA A 228 -25.17 -5.28 -33.42
CA ALA A 228 -25.54 -4.81 -34.76
C ALA A 228 -24.70 -3.60 -35.16
N ALA A 229 -24.46 -2.70 -34.20
CA ALA A 229 -23.65 -1.51 -34.43
C ALA A 229 -22.14 -1.76 -34.30
N ARG A 230 -21.71 -2.93 -33.78
CA ARG A 230 -20.30 -3.23 -33.44
C ARG A 230 -19.70 -2.16 -32.55
N THR A 231 -20.43 -1.81 -31.49
CA THR A 231 -20.02 -0.75 -30.56
C THR A 231 -20.07 -1.19 -29.11
N TYR A 232 -19.16 -0.67 -28.32
CA TYR A 232 -19.14 -0.86 -26.87
C TYR A 232 -19.21 0.50 -26.18
N THR A 233 -20.19 0.71 -25.31
CA THR A 233 -20.39 1.98 -24.61
C THR A 233 -20.10 1.83 -23.13
N LEU A 234 -19.29 2.73 -22.59
CA LEU A 234 -19.04 2.91 -21.17
C LEU A 234 -19.82 4.14 -20.67
N ASP A 235 -20.80 3.93 -19.82
CA ASP A 235 -21.47 4.98 -19.06
C ASP A 235 -20.78 5.12 -17.70
N VAL A 236 -20.25 6.32 -17.42
CA VAL A 236 -19.42 6.61 -16.24
C VAL A 236 -20.09 7.68 -15.39
N GLU A 237 -20.30 7.39 -14.11
CA GLU A 237 -20.74 8.33 -13.09
C GLU A 237 -19.64 8.53 -12.05
N GLN A 238 -19.36 9.78 -11.68
CA GLN A 238 -18.44 10.11 -10.60
C GLN A 238 -19.16 10.79 -9.43
N ARG A 239 -18.78 10.40 -8.21
CA ARG A 239 -19.26 11.02 -6.96
C ARG A 239 -18.19 10.97 -5.88
N THR A 240 -18.19 11.93 -4.97
CA THR A 240 -17.34 11.90 -3.75
C THR A 240 -18.24 12.12 -2.55
N ALA A 241 -18.10 11.30 -1.51
CA ALA A 241 -18.89 11.46 -0.28
C ALA A 241 -18.46 12.74 0.48
N PRO A 242 -19.36 13.35 1.26
CA PRO A 242 -18.99 14.40 2.22
C PRO A 242 -17.87 13.95 3.15
N THR A 243 -17.01 14.89 3.55
CA THR A 243 -15.97 14.68 4.58
C THR A 243 -16.09 15.79 5.62
N PRO A 244 -15.48 15.66 6.81
CA PRO A 244 -15.42 16.74 7.79
C PRO A 244 -14.98 18.07 7.14
N GLY A 245 -15.68 19.16 7.46
CA GLY A 245 -15.44 20.49 6.88
C GLY A 245 -15.84 20.69 5.41
N GLN A 246 -16.16 19.63 4.65
CA GLN A 246 -16.49 19.71 3.22
C GLN A 246 -17.79 18.93 2.89
N PRO A 247 -18.97 19.51 3.18
CA PRO A 247 -20.25 18.84 2.96
C PRO A 247 -20.66 18.76 1.47
N THR A 248 -20.11 19.62 0.62
CA THR A 248 -20.39 19.66 -0.83
C THR A 248 -19.15 19.24 -1.60
N LYS A 249 -19.34 18.36 -2.59
CA LYS A 249 -18.27 17.86 -3.47
C LYS A 249 -18.60 18.13 -4.92
N LEU A 250 -17.61 18.56 -5.70
CA LEU A 250 -17.72 18.86 -7.12
C LEU A 250 -17.10 17.73 -7.97
N PRO A 251 -17.56 17.54 -9.22
CA PRO A 251 -16.92 16.64 -10.17
C PRO A 251 -15.46 17.02 -10.40
N LEU A 252 -14.59 16.02 -10.39
CA LEU A 252 -13.15 16.16 -10.64
C LEU A 252 -12.87 15.93 -12.14
N HIS A 253 -11.65 16.28 -12.55
CA HIS A 253 -11.10 15.85 -13.83
C HIS A 253 -10.31 14.56 -13.59
N ILE A 254 -10.91 13.42 -13.93
CA ILE A 254 -10.37 12.09 -13.65
C ILE A 254 -9.85 11.48 -14.96
N PRO A 255 -8.52 11.23 -15.10
CA PRO A 255 -8.01 10.43 -16.21
C PRO A 255 -8.36 8.96 -15.99
N PHE A 256 -9.29 8.45 -16.78
CA PHE A 256 -9.77 7.07 -16.69
C PHE A 256 -9.19 6.22 -17.82
N THR A 257 -8.12 5.48 -17.53
CA THR A 257 -7.42 4.66 -18.53
C THR A 257 -8.11 3.32 -18.68
N VAL A 258 -8.44 2.94 -19.92
CA VAL A 258 -9.20 1.72 -20.23
C VAL A 258 -8.60 0.97 -21.41
N GLY A 259 -8.84 -0.34 -21.45
CA GLY A 259 -8.67 -1.19 -22.63
C GLY A 259 -9.88 -2.11 -22.79
N LEU A 260 -10.00 -2.74 -23.96
CA LEU A 260 -11.05 -3.74 -24.24
C LEU A 260 -10.36 -5.05 -24.60
N ILE A 261 -10.70 -6.15 -23.93
CA ILE A 261 -10.08 -7.46 -24.17
C ILE A 261 -11.09 -8.33 -24.90
N GLY A 262 -10.66 -8.86 -26.05
CA GLY A 262 -11.46 -9.76 -26.87
C GLY A 262 -11.57 -11.15 -26.25
N PRO A 263 -12.49 -11.99 -26.75
CA PRO A 263 -12.69 -13.36 -26.24
C PRO A 263 -11.47 -14.28 -26.44
N ASP A 264 -10.51 -13.89 -27.29
CA ASP A 264 -9.23 -14.59 -27.49
C ASP A 264 -8.15 -14.20 -26.47
N GLY A 265 -8.47 -13.33 -25.52
CA GLY A 265 -7.55 -12.84 -24.49
C GLY A 265 -6.61 -11.73 -24.98
N ARG A 266 -6.80 -11.19 -26.19
CA ARG A 266 -5.98 -10.09 -26.72
C ARG A 266 -6.68 -8.75 -26.57
N ASP A 267 -5.90 -7.71 -26.39
CA ASP A 267 -6.43 -6.35 -26.44
C ASP A 267 -6.98 -6.03 -27.84
N ILE A 268 -8.16 -5.42 -27.88
CA ILE A 268 -8.78 -4.86 -29.08
C ILE A 268 -8.23 -3.45 -29.32
N PRO A 269 -7.82 -3.09 -30.55
CA PRO A 269 -7.53 -1.70 -30.90
C PRO A 269 -8.73 -0.80 -30.61
N VAL A 270 -8.52 0.26 -29.83
CA VAL A 270 -9.60 1.12 -29.34
C VAL A 270 -9.77 2.35 -30.23
N LYS A 271 -11.00 2.60 -30.69
CA LYS A 271 -11.38 3.77 -31.49
C LYS A 271 -12.63 4.38 -30.90
N LEU A 272 -12.56 5.64 -30.46
CA LEU A 272 -13.73 6.35 -29.97
C LEU A 272 -14.56 6.87 -31.15
N GLU A 273 -15.86 7.01 -30.92
CA GLU A 273 -16.73 7.69 -31.86
C GLU A 273 -16.20 9.10 -32.20
N GLY A 274 -16.19 9.43 -33.50
CA GLY A 274 -15.64 10.68 -34.03
C GLY A 274 -14.17 10.58 -34.46
N GLU A 275 -13.46 9.50 -34.11
CA GLU A 275 -12.08 9.27 -34.56
C GLU A 275 -12.02 8.59 -35.93
N THR A 276 -11.01 8.94 -36.73
CA THR A 276 -10.82 8.37 -38.08
C THR A 276 -10.07 7.04 -38.06
N ALA A 277 -9.27 6.78 -37.02
CA ALA A 277 -8.48 5.55 -36.87
C ALA A 277 -8.36 5.15 -35.39
N PRO A 278 -8.12 3.86 -35.07
CA PRO A 278 -7.85 3.41 -33.71
C PRO A 278 -6.61 4.07 -33.12
N VAL A 279 -6.63 4.30 -31.81
CA VAL A 279 -5.51 4.87 -31.04
C VAL A 279 -4.99 3.83 -30.06
N GLY A 280 -4.10 2.97 -30.54
CA GLY A 280 -3.51 1.88 -29.76
C GLY A 280 -4.56 0.91 -29.22
N THR A 281 -4.24 0.24 -28.11
CA THR A 281 -5.13 -0.68 -27.39
C THR A 281 -5.55 -0.18 -26.01
N THR A 282 -5.01 0.96 -25.60
CA THR A 282 -5.26 1.59 -24.30
C THR A 282 -5.61 3.05 -24.52
N ARG A 283 -6.68 3.52 -23.88
CA ARG A 283 -7.20 4.89 -24.02
C ARG A 283 -7.34 5.57 -22.67
N VAL A 284 -6.89 6.82 -22.58
CA VAL A 284 -7.23 7.70 -21.44
C VAL A 284 -8.51 8.45 -21.78
N LEU A 285 -9.53 8.31 -20.92
CA LEU A 285 -10.81 9.01 -21.03
C LEU A 285 -10.84 10.17 -20.03
N ASP A 286 -11.15 11.38 -20.50
CA ASP A 286 -11.34 12.56 -19.67
C ASP A 286 -12.75 12.55 -19.03
N VAL A 287 -12.88 11.99 -17.83
CA VAL A 287 -14.13 12.03 -17.07
C VAL A 287 -14.19 13.36 -16.30
N ARG A 288 -15.01 14.30 -16.79
CA ARG A 288 -15.10 15.67 -16.25
C ARG A 288 -16.48 16.00 -15.69
N ALA A 289 -17.52 15.41 -16.26
CA ALA A 289 -18.89 15.59 -15.80
C ALA A 289 -19.23 14.60 -14.69
N ALA A 290 -20.32 14.87 -13.97
CA ALA A 290 -20.88 13.92 -13.00
C ALA A 290 -21.32 12.61 -13.68
N HIS A 291 -21.83 12.69 -14.92
CA HIS A 291 -22.18 11.56 -15.76
C HIS A 291 -21.67 11.80 -17.19
N GLN A 292 -21.02 10.81 -17.79
CA GLN A 292 -20.44 10.90 -19.14
C GLN A 292 -20.39 9.52 -19.80
N SER A 293 -20.68 9.47 -21.10
CA SER A 293 -20.66 8.22 -21.89
C SER A 293 -19.55 8.25 -22.93
N PHE A 294 -18.86 7.13 -23.11
CA PHE A 294 -17.80 6.95 -24.11
C PHE A 294 -18.11 5.74 -24.96
N ARG A 295 -18.26 5.95 -26.28
CA ARG A 295 -18.59 4.88 -27.22
C ARG A 295 -17.39 4.50 -28.06
N PHE A 296 -16.98 3.24 -27.97
CA PHE A 296 -16.00 2.61 -28.83
C PHE A 296 -16.70 2.00 -30.05
N ILE A 297 -16.14 2.20 -31.23
CA ILE A 297 -16.64 1.69 -32.51
C ILE A 297 -15.66 0.69 -33.11
N ASP A 298 -16.10 -0.05 -34.13
CA ASP A 298 -15.32 -1.11 -34.78
C ASP A 298 -14.93 -2.25 -33.80
N VAL A 299 -15.82 -2.57 -32.87
CA VAL A 299 -15.66 -3.65 -31.88
C VAL A 299 -16.42 -4.89 -32.37
N ASP A 300 -15.69 -5.91 -32.85
CA ASP A 300 -16.28 -7.04 -33.61
C ASP A 300 -16.89 -8.15 -32.74
N ALA A 301 -16.46 -8.24 -31.49
CA ALA A 301 -16.89 -9.24 -30.54
C ALA A 301 -17.13 -8.58 -29.17
N PRO A 302 -18.04 -9.13 -28.35
CA PRO A 302 -18.29 -8.59 -27.01
C PRO A 302 -16.99 -8.58 -26.19
N PRO A 303 -16.49 -7.41 -25.77
CA PRO A 303 -15.26 -7.33 -25.01
C PRO A 303 -15.51 -7.45 -23.51
N ILE A 304 -14.47 -7.83 -22.77
CA ILE A 304 -14.39 -7.61 -21.32
C ILE A 304 -13.55 -6.35 -21.12
N PRO A 305 -14.08 -5.30 -20.46
CA PRO A 305 -13.33 -4.06 -20.30
C PRO A 305 -12.24 -4.22 -19.22
N SER A 306 -11.04 -3.73 -19.51
CA SER A 306 -9.97 -3.54 -18.53
C SER A 306 -10.00 -2.09 -18.08
N LEU A 307 -10.64 -1.83 -16.95
CA LEU A 307 -10.95 -0.49 -16.46
C LEU A 307 -9.91 0.00 -15.44
N LEU A 308 -9.64 1.32 -15.43
CA LEU A 308 -8.68 1.95 -14.51
C LEU A 308 -7.26 1.36 -14.61
N ARG A 309 -6.82 1.02 -15.83
CA ARG A 309 -5.48 0.43 -16.11
C ARG A 309 -4.37 1.21 -15.43
N GLY A 310 -3.40 0.49 -14.86
CA GLY A 310 -2.32 1.08 -14.08
C GLY A 310 -2.77 1.88 -12.86
N PHE A 311 -4.02 1.72 -12.41
CA PHE A 311 -4.67 2.57 -11.40
C PHE A 311 -4.58 4.06 -11.76
N SER A 312 -5.10 4.44 -12.93
CA SER A 312 -4.85 5.77 -13.52
C SER A 312 -5.35 6.97 -12.71
N ALA A 313 -6.19 6.75 -11.69
CA ALA A 313 -6.62 7.76 -10.74
C ALA A 313 -6.91 7.11 -9.36
N PRO A 314 -6.73 7.83 -8.24
CA PRO A 314 -6.95 7.32 -6.89
C PRO A 314 -8.45 7.30 -6.54
N VAL A 315 -9.18 6.38 -7.16
CA VAL A 315 -10.65 6.26 -7.05
C VAL A 315 -11.07 4.84 -6.70
N LYS A 316 -12.26 4.71 -6.12
CA LYS A 316 -12.96 3.42 -5.98
C LYS A 316 -13.71 3.14 -7.28
N LEU A 317 -13.44 1.98 -7.89
CA LEU A 317 -14.13 1.56 -9.12
C LEU A 317 -15.28 0.60 -8.78
N GLU A 318 -16.50 1.00 -9.13
CA GLU A 318 -17.71 0.17 -9.08
C GLU A 318 -18.05 -0.30 -10.49
N PHE A 319 -17.76 -1.58 -10.79
CA PHE A 319 -18.18 -2.25 -12.02
C PHE A 319 -18.56 -3.70 -11.67
N ALA A 320 -19.69 -4.15 -12.20
CA ALA A 320 -20.28 -5.44 -11.84
C ALA A 320 -19.70 -6.58 -12.69
N TYR A 321 -18.38 -6.82 -12.58
CA TYR A 321 -17.77 -7.99 -13.20
C TYR A 321 -18.38 -9.27 -12.64
N THR A 322 -18.67 -10.23 -13.51
CA THR A 322 -18.97 -11.61 -13.14
C THR A 322 -17.72 -12.32 -12.61
N ALA A 323 -17.91 -13.44 -11.91
CA ALA A 323 -16.79 -14.23 -11.42
C ALA A 323 -15.91 -14.75 -12.57
N ASP A 324 -16.51 -15.14 -13.69
CA ASP A 324 -15.79 -15.65 -14.85
C ASP A 324 -15.00 -14.55 -15.57
N GLU A 325 -15.55 -13.33 -15.65
CA GLU A 325 -14.82 -12.18 -16.19
C GLU A 325 -13.60 -11.82 -15.33
N LEU A 326 -13.71 -11.87 -14.00
CA LEU A 326 -12.56 -11.63 -13.12
C LEU A 326 -11.48 -12.72 -13.28
N VAL A 327 -11.87 -13.99 -13.37
CA VAL A 327 -10.91 -15.09 -13.63
C VAL A 327 -10.25 -14.90 -15.01
N PHE A 328 -11.03 -14.53 -16.03
CA PHE A 328 -10.53 -14.24 -17.36
C PHE A 328 -9.52 -13.08 -17.34
N LEU A 329 -9.84 -11.95 -16.69
CA LEU A 329 -8.92 -10.81 -16.56
C LEU A 329 -7.64 -11.19 -15.79
N ALA A 330 -7.76 -11.96 -14.71
CA ALA A 330 -6.60 -12.43 -13.94
C ALA A 330 -5.66 -13.35 -14.77
N ALA A 331 -6.20 -14.02 -15.78
CA ALA A 331 -5.43 -14.88 -16.69
C ALA A 331 -4.90 -14.15 -17.93
N HIS A 332 -5.65 -13.17 -18.45
CA HIS A 332 -5.45 -12.66 -19.81
C HIS A 332 -5.26 -11.14 -19.93
N ASP A 333 -5.54 -10.33 -18.90
CA ASP A 333 -5.35 -8.89 -19.02
C ASP A 333 -3.87 -8.54 -19.24
N ASN A 334 -3.61 -7.73 -20.26
CA ASN A 334 -2.28 -7.26 -20.61
C ASN A 334 -1.78 -6.17 -19.66
N ASP A 335 -2.67 -5.50 -18.91
CA ASP A 335 -2.26 -4.59 -17.84
C ASP A 335 -1.95 -5.39 -16.56
N PRO A 336 -0.68 -5.41 -16.09
CA PRO A 336 -0.30 -6.26 -14.96
C PRO A 336 -0.94 -5.83 -13.63
N VAL A 337 -1.28 -4.55 -13.49
CA VAL A 337 -1.99 -4.04 -12.30
C VAL A 337 -3.41 -4.57 -12.29
N ASN A 338 -4.13 -4.52 -13.41
CA ASN A 338 -5.49 -5.07 -13.51
C ASN A 338 -5.52 -6.60 -13.47
N ARG A 339 -4.51 -7.28 -14.01
CA ARG A 339 -4.35 -8.73 -13.85
C ARG A 339 -4.23 -9.12 -12.38
N TRP A 340 -3.43 -8.38 -11.61
CA TRP A 340 -3.35 -8.51 -10.15
C TRP A 340 -4.68 -8.14 -9.47
N ASP A 341 -5.27 -6.99 -9.81
CA ASP A 341 -6.51 -6.50 -9.19
C ASP A 341 -7.66 -7.49 -9.37
N ALA A 342 -7.78 -8.10 -10.55
CA ALA A 342 -8.77 -9.12 -10.85
C ALA A 342 -8.58 -10.36 -9.94
N ALA A 343 -7.35 -10.84 -9.79
CA ALA A 343 -7.03 -11.93 -8.87
C ALA A 343 -7.37 -11.57 -7.41
N GLN A 344 -7.01 -10.36 -6.97
CA GLN A 344 -7.34 -9.88 -5.63
C GLN A 344 -8.85 -9.76 -5.41
N ARG A 345 -9.62 -9.30 -6.39
CA ARG A 345 -11.08 -9.26 -6.32
C ARG A 345 -11.69 -10.66 -6.20
N CYS A 346 -11.13 -11.69 -6.86
CA CYS A 346 -11.56 -13.07 -6.65
C CYS A 346 -11.37 -13.51 -5.19
N PHE A 347 -10.23 -13.20 -4.58
CA PHE A 347 -10.00 -13.45 -3.15
C PHE A 347 -10.96 -12.67 -2.26
N VAL A 348 -11.10 -11.36 -2.48
CA VAL A 348 -11.99 -10.48 -1.69
C VAL A 348 -13.43 -10.99 -1.75
N ASN A 349 -13.94 -11.29 -2.95
CA ASN A 349 -15.30 -11.77 -3.12
C ASN A 349 -15.53 -13.10 -2.36
N ALA A 350 -14.57 -14.02 -2.42
CA ALA A 350 -14.65 -15.27 -1.66
C ALA A 350 -14.62 -15.03 -0.15
N ILE A 351 -13.72 -14.18 0.34
CA ILE A 351 -13.60 -13.85 1.78
C ILE A 351 -14.89 -13.19 2.29
N LEU A 352 -15.44 -12.21 1.56
CA LEU A 352 -16.67 -11.52 1.96
C LEU A 352 -17.88 -12.45 1.95
N ALA A 353 -18.01 -13.32 0.94
CA ALA A 353 -19.08 -14.32 0.88
C ALA A 353 -18.98 -15.31 2.05
N LEU A 354 -17.78 -15.83 2.33
CA LEU A 354 -17.54 -16.76 3.44
C LEU A 354 -17.72 -16.09 4.81
N ALA A 355 -17.35 -14.82 4.97
CA ALA A 355 -17.63 -14.06 6.18
C ALA A 355 -19.14 -13.86 6.38
N ALA A 356 -19.91 -13.65 5.31
CA ALA A 356 -21.36 -13.59 5.37
C ALA A 356 -22.00 -14.94 5.75
N ALA A 357 -21.55 -16.04 5.15
CA ALA A 357 -22.00 -17.40 5.47
C ALA A 357 -21.63 -17.78 6.92
N TYR A 358 -20.42 -17.42 7.39
CA TYR A 358 -19.97 -17.66 8.76
C TYR A 358 -20.90 -17.00 9.79
N ARG A 359 -21.29 -15.74 9.56
CA ARG A 359 -22.24 -15.02 10.42
C ARG A 359 -23.62 -15.69 10.47
N GLN A 360 -24.06 -16.24 9.34
CA GLN A 360 -25.34 -16.92 9.21
C GLN A 360 -25.29 -18.40 9.64
N ARG A 361 -24.09 -18.91 10.01
CA ARG A 361 -23.84 -20.32 10.34
C ARG A 361 -24.21 -21.27 9.19
N GLU A 362 -24.05 -20.80 7.97
CA GLU A 362 -24.26 -21.60 6.76
C GLU A 362 -23.03 -22.49 6.48
N PRO A 363 -23.20 -23.58 5.70
CA PRO A 363 -22.07 -24.38 5.23
C PRO A 363 -21.09 -23.54 4.42
N LEU A 364 -19.80 -23.74 4.69
CA LEU A 364 -18.71 -22.94 4.13
C LEU A 364 -18.04 -23.77 3.04
N ALA A 365 -17.96 -23.20 1.84
CA ALA A 365 -17.36 -23.86 0.69
C ALA A 365 -16.54 -22.85 -0.12
N LEU A 366 -15.29 -23.20 -0.41
CA LEU A 366 -14.44 -22.40 -1.26
C LEU A 366 -14.98 -22.40 -2.70
N PRO A 367 -15.13 -21.25 -3.38
CA PRO A 367 -15.55 -21.22 -4.76
C PRO A 367 -14.55 -21.95 -5.67
N LYS A 368 -15.03 -22.91 -6.48
CA LYS A 368 -14.19 -23.68 -7.41
C LYS A 368 -13.40 -22.78 -8.36
N SER A 369 -13.99 -21.67 -8.80
CA SER A 369 -13.35 -20.67 -9.67
C SER A 369 -12.08 -20.07 -9.04
N LEU A 370 -12.06 -19.85 -7.72
CA LEU A 370 -10.86 -19.36 -7.03
C LEU A 370 -9.78 -20.44 -6.96
N THR A 371 -10.15 -21.69 -6.68
CA THR A 371 -9.20 -22.83 -6.71
C THR A 371 -8.59 -23.02 -8.09
N ASP A 372 -9.40 -22.95 -9.15
CA ASP A 372 -8.95 -23.10 -10.53
C ASP A 372 -8.03 -21.94 -10.96
N LEU A 373 -8.34 -20.70 -10.54
CA LEU A 373 -7.48 -19.54 -10.75
C LEU A 373 -6.13 -19.72 -10.06
N VAL A 374 -6.11 -20.07 -8.77
CA VAL A 374 -4.85 -20.26 -8.02
C VAL A 374 -4.02 -21.38 -8.63
N ARG A 375 -4.64 -22.50 -9.04
CA ARG A 375 -3.97 -23.59 -9.77
C ARG A 375 -3.32 -23.06 -11.06
N THR A 376 -4.04 -22.25 -11.83
CA THR A 376 -3.53 -21.64 -13.08
C THR A 376 -2.34 -20.73 -12.82
N LEU A 377 -2.42 -19.87 -11.80
CA LEU A 377 -1.32 -18.96 -11.43
C LEU A 377 -0.08 -19.70 -10.90
N LEU A 378 -0.25 -20.80 -10.16
CA LEU A 378 0.87 -21.65 -9.71
C LEU A 378 1.55 -22.39 -10.89
N ALA A 379 0.77 -22.77 -11.89
CA ALA A 379 1.27 -23.40 -13.12
C ALA A 379 1.99 -22.42 -14.06
N ASP A 380 1.78 -21.11 -13.92
CA ASP A 380 2.45 -20.07 -14.72
C ASP A 380 3.98 -20.06 -14.45
N GLY A 381 4.72 -20.59 -15.41
CA GLY A 381 6.19 -20.61 -15.39
C GLY A 381 6.83 -19.38 -16.04
N THR A 382 6.04 -18.54 -16.72
CA THR A 382 6.50 -17.50 -17.64
C THR A 382 6.40 -16.08 -17.08
N SER A 383 5.41 -15.80 -16.23
CA SER A 383 5.25 -14.48 -15.63
C SER A 383 6.34 -14.18 -14.59
N ASP A 384 6.55 -12.88 -14.33
CA ASP A 384 7.41 -12.40 -13.25
C ASP A 384 7.00 -13.05 -11.91
N PRO A 385 7.89 -13.79 -11.23
CA PRO A 385 7.60 -14.41 -9.94
C PRO A 385 7.12 -13.43 -8.87
N ALA A 386 7.60 -12.18 -8.87
CA ALA A 386 7.15 -11.17 -7.92
C ALA A 386 5.68 -10.79 -8.14
N LEU A 387 5.26 -10.66 -9.40
CA LEU A 387 3.87 -10.41 -9.77
C LEU A 387 2.97 -11.58 -9.38
N LEU A 388 3.40 -12.82 -9.65
CA LEU A 388 2.66 -14.02 -9.24
C LEU A 388 2.52 -14.09 -7.71
N ALA A 389 3.57 -13.76 -6.96
CA ALA A 389 3.51 -13.71 -5.51
C ALA A 389 2.48 -12.68 -5.01
N LEU A 390 2.43 -11.50 -5.63
CA LEU A 390 1.43 -10.48 -5.30
C LEU A 390 0.01 -10.94 -5.65
N ALA A 391 -0.20 -11.60 -6.79
CA ALA A 391 -1.50 -12.09 -7.21
C ALA A 391 -2.03 -13.24 -6.35
N LEU A 392 -1.13 -14.09 -5.83
CA LEU A 392 -1.43 -15.23 -4.98
C LEU A 392 -1.52 -14.87 -3.48
N LEU A 393 -1.08 -13.69 -3.07
CA LEU A 393 -1.14 -13.27 -1.67
C LEU A 393 -2.61 -12.99 -1.29
N PRO A 394 -3.15 -13.59 -0.21
CA PRO A 394 -4.48 -13.23 0.26
C PRO A 394 -4.51 -11.77 0.74
N PRO A 395 -5.53 -10.98 0.34
CA PRO A 395 -5.65 -9.57 0.67
C PRO A 395 -5.50 -9.29 2.17
N ASP A 396 -4.96 -8.13 2.52
CA ASP A 396 -4.84 -7.69 3.91
C ASP A 396 -6.23 -7.60 4.58
N PRO A 397 -6.43 -8.13 5.80
CA PRO A 397 -7.74 -8.12 6.45
C PRO A 397 -8.25 -6.71 6.78
N ALA A 398 -7.36 -5.73 7.03
CA ALA A 398 -7.76 -4.35 7.22
C ALA A 398 -8.29 -3.76 5.92
N TYR A 399 -7.68 -4.07 4.78
CA TYR A 399 -8.22 -3.69 3.47
C TYR A 399 -9.60 -4.31 3.24
N VAL A 400 -9.78 -5.62 3.47
CA VAL A 400 -11.09 -6.28 3.34
C VAL A 400 -12.14 -5.63 4.25
N ALA A 401 -11.77 -5.27 5.48
CA ALA A 401 -12.65 -4.56 6.41
C ALA A 401 -13.09 -3.19 5.89
N THR A 402 -12.23 -2.47 5.13
CA THR A 402 -12.64 -1.19 4.53
C THR A 402 -13.77 -1.32 3.51
N LEU A 403 -14.00 -2.52 2.96
CA LEU A 403 -15.04 -2.80 1.96
C LEU A 403 -16.41 -3.14 2.58
N THR A 404 -16.50 -3.32 3.90
CA THR A 404 -17.75 -3.64 4.59
C THR A 404 -18.37 -2.40 5.24
N GLN A 405 -19.70 -2.33 5.35
CA GLN A 405 -20.34 -1.23 6.07
C GLN A 405 -20.09 -1.30 7.58
N ALA A 406 -20.18 -2.50 8.15
CA ALA A 406 -19.84 -2.79 9.54
C ALA A 406 -18.70 -3.82 9.59
N ILE A 407 -17.67 -3.51 10.36
CA ILE A 407 -16.45 -4.32 10.48
C ILE A 407 -16.69 -5.40 11.54
N ASP A 408 -16.82 -6.64 11.06
CA ASP A 408 -16.85 -7.86 11.86
C ASP A 408 -15.48 -8.53 11.79
N VAL A 409 -14.68 -8.32 12.82
CA VAL A 409 -13.28 -8.77 12.89
C VAL A 409 -13.19 -10.29 12.87
N ASP A 410 -14.09 -10.97 13.58
CA ASP A 410 -14.04 -12.41 13.77
C ASP A 410 -14.42 -13.10 12.44
N ALA A 411 -15.48 -12.63 11.79
CA ALA A 411 -15.91 -13.17 10.50
C ALA A 411 -14.85 -12.97 9.39
N ILE A 412 -14.24 -11.78 9.30
CA ILE A 412 -13.20 -11.48 8.30
C ILE A 412 -11.94 -12.32 8.55
N THR A 413 -11.48 -12.37 9.80
CA THR A 413 -10.27 -13.12 10.18
C THR A 413 -10.46 -14.61 9.89
N TRP A 414 -11.59 -15.16 10.31
CA TRP A 414 -11.91 -16.57 10.10
C TRP A 414 -12.03 -16.89 8.61
N ALA A 415 -12.80 -16.11 7.85
CA ALA A 415 -13.01 -16.37 6.42
C ALA A 415 -11.70 -16.33 5.64
N ARG A 416 -10.80 -15.39 5.96
CA ARG A 416 -9.47 -15.29 5.35
C ARG A 416 -8.60 -16.51 5.67
N GLN A 417 -8.61 -16.99 6.91
CA GLN A 417 -7.89 -18.22 7.30
C GLN A 417 -8.45 -19.45 6.61
N PHE A 418 -9.78 -19.56 6.52
CA PHE A 418 -10.46 -20.65 5.83
C PHE A 418 -10.10 -20.69 4.34
N VAL A 419 -10.18 -19.54 3.63
CA VAL A 419 -9.80 -19.45 2.22
C VAL A 419 -8.37 -19.93 1.99
N ALA A 420 -7.41 -19.45 2.79
CA ALA A 420 -6.02 -19.83 2.61
C ALA A 420 -5.76 -21.29 2.98
N GLY A 421 -6.41 -21.82 4.02
CA GLY A 421 -6.33 -23.23 4.45
C GLY A 421 -6.90 -24.19 3.41
N GLU A 422 -8.09 -23.91 2.87
CA GLU A 422 -8.73 -24.73 1.83
C GLU A 422 -7.92 -24.73 0.53
N LEU A 423 -7.36 -23.58 0.14
CA LEU A 423 -6.49 -23.48 -1.03
C LEU A 423 -5.26 -24.37 -0.90
N VAL A 424 -4.53 -24.28 0.21
CA VAL A 424 -3.33 -25.12 0.39
C VAL A 424 -3.69 -26.59 0.57
N SER A 425 -4.79 -26.92 1.24
CA SER A 425 -5.26 -28.30 1.39
C SER A 425 -5.58 -28.93 0.02
N GLY A 426 -6.28 -28.19 -0.85
CA GLY A 426 -6.66 -28.66 -2.19
C GLY A 426 -5.56 -28.61 -3.25
N LEU A 427 -4.51 -27.80 -3.05
CA LEU A 427 -3.43 -27.54 -4.04
C LEU A 427 -2.03 -27.78 -3.46
N ARG A 428 -1.91 -28.59 -2.41
CA ARG A 428 -0.62 -28.87 -1.75
C ARG A 428 0.49 -29.28 -2.73
N PRO A 429 0.27 -30.24 -3.66
CA PRO A 429 1.32 -30.63 -4.61
C PRO A 429 1.82 -29.47 -5.47
N GLU A 430 0.92 -28.59 -5.90
CA GLU A 430 1.23 -27.40 -6.70
C GLU A 430 2.05 -26.39 -5.89
N PHE A 431 1.64 -26.08 -4.65
CA PHE A 431 2.41 -25.20 -3.75
C PHE A 431 3.81 -25.74 -3.46
N GLU A 432 3.94 -27.04 -3.18
CA GLU A 432 5.25 -27.66 -2.96
C GLU A 432 6.13 -27.64 -4.22
N ALA A 433 5.54 -27.86 -5.40
CA ALA A 433 6.25 -27.82 -6.66
C ALA A 433 6.79 -26.41 -6.96
N VAL A 434 5.97 -25.37 -6.77
CA VAL A 434 6.38 -23.98 -6.96
C VAL A 434 7.44 -23.58 -5.95
N TYR A 435 7.26 -23.94 -4.66
CA TYR A 435 8.28 -23.72 -3.63
C TYR A 435 9.62 -24.30 -4.06
N ARG A 436 9.67 -25.60 -4.40
CA ARG A 436 10.90 -26.28 -4.81
C ARG A 436 11.54 -25.66 -6.06
N ARG A 437 10.72 -25.28 -7.05
CA ARG A 437 11.17 -24.65 -8.30
C ARG A 437 11.75 -23.25 -8.10
N ARG A 438 11.21 -22.47 -7.16
CA ARG A 438 11.57 -21.06 -6.95
C ARG A 438 12.58 -20.84 -5.83
N ARG A 439 12.94 -21.88 -5.07
CA ARG A 439 14.08 -21.83 -4.13
C ARG A 439 15.35 -21.40 -4.86
N VAL A 440 15.93 -20.29 -4.41
CA VAL A 440 17.20 -19.77 -4.93
C VAL A 440 18.34 -20.59 -4.31
N ARG A 441 19.17 -21.21 -5.14
CA ARG A 441 20.34 -22.00 -4.72
C ARG A 441 21.68 -21.32 -5.00
N ALA A 442 21.65 -20.27 -5.82
CA ALA A 442 22.82 -19.42 -6.04
C ALA A 442 23.06 -18.56 -4.81
N ALA A 443 24.29 -18.03 -4.66
CA ALA A 443 24.60 -17.08 -3.61
C ALA A 443 23.62 -15.89 -3.63
N TYR A 444 23.26 -15.42 -2.43
CA TYR A 444 22.36 -14.29 -2.28
C TYR A 444 22.82 -13.06 -3.07
N ALA A 445 21.91 -12.49 -3.83
CA ALA A 445 22.01 -11.15 -4.39
C ALA A 445 20.63 -10.45 -4.31
N PRO A 446 20.57 -9.16 -3.95
CA PRO A 446 19.34 -8.37 -3.91
C PRO A 446 18.95 -7.89 -5.33
N THR A 447 18.94 -8.81 -6.31
CA THR A 447 18.51 -8.49 -7.68
C THR A 447 17.02 -8.75 -7.85
N PRO A 448 16.30 -7.98 -8.71
CA PRO A 448 14.87 -8.16 -8.92
C PRO A 448 14.46 -9.60 -9.23
N GLY A 449 15.23 -10.29 -10.07
CA GLY A 449 14.97 -11.68 -10.43
C GLY A 449 15.09 -12.67 -9.27
N GLN A 450 16.13 -12.54 -8.43
CA GLN A 450 16.24 -13.39 -7.23
C GLN A 450 15.21 -13.03 -6.16
N ALA A 451 14.98 -11.74 -5.92
CA ALA A 451 14.01 -11.25 -4.95
C ALA A 451 12.59 -11.72 -5.28
N GLY A 452 12.17 -11.65 -6.55
CA GLY A 452 10.89 -12.19 -7.00
C GLY A 452 10.77 -13.70 -6.79
N ALA A 453 11.83 -14.47 -7.07
CA ALA A 453 11.84 -15.92 -6.85
C ALA A 453 11.72 -16.26 -5.35
N ARG A 454 12.48 -15.59 -4.48
CA ARG A 454 12.36 -15.72 -3.02
C ARG A 454 10.97 -15.35 -2.53
N LYS A 455 10.40 -14.22 -3.01
CA LYS A 455 9.06 -13.77 -2.62
C LYS A 455 8.00 -14.82 -2.92
N LEU A 456 8.03 -15.43 -4.11
CA LEU A 456 7.09 -16.51 -4.47
C LEU A 456 7.33 -17.78 -3.67
N ALA A 457 8.58 -18.21 -3.48
CA ALA A 457 8.89 -19.38 -2.66
C ALA A 457 8.44 -19.18 -1.20
N ASN A 458 8.70 -18.02 -0.62
CA ASN A 458 8.34 -17.69 0.75
C ASN A 458 6.83 -17.62 0.95
N LEU A 459 6.08 -17.14 -0.05
CA LEU A 459 4.62 -17.20 -0.04
C LEU A 459 4.13 -18.66 -0.04
N CYS A 460 4.67 -19.52 -0.92
CA CYS A 460 4.32 -20.94 -0.92
C CYS A 460 4.65 -21.61 0.42
N LEU A 461 5.81 -21.30 1.03
CA LEU A 461 6.17 -21.80 2.36
C LEU A 461 5.13 -21.38 3.41
N ARG A 462 4.69 -20.12 3.38
CA ARG A 462 3.66 -19.61 4.30
C ARG A 462 2.35 -20.37 4.15
N TYR A 463 1.88 -20.61 2.93
CA TYR A 463 0.70 -21.44 2.68
C TYR A 463 0.89 -22.86 3.24
N LEU A 464 1.99 -23.52 2.89
CA LEU A 464 2.29 -24.88 3.35
C LEU A 464 2.32 -24.98 4.88
N ALA A 465 2.90 -24.00 5.56
CA ALA A 465 2.96 -23.95 7.01
C ALA A 465 1.58 -23.83 7.69
N MET A 466 0.54 -23.35 6.99
CA MET A 466 -0.83 -23.31 7.53
C MET A 466 -1.44 -24.71 7.73
N MET A 467 -0.90 -25.74 7.08
CA MET A 467 -1.32 -27.13 7.31
C MET A 467 -0.98 -27.61 8.72
N ASP A 468 0.02 -26.98 9.37
CA ASP A 468 0.53 -27.31 10.71
C ASP A 468 0.83 -28.80 10.95
N ASP A 469 1.12 -29.55 9.88
CA ASP A 469 1.54 -30.94 9.95
C ASP A 469 3.07 -31.06 10.10
N MET A 470 3.54 -32.24 10.49
CA MET A 470 4.97 -32.49 10.69
C MET A 470 5.82 -32.16 9.44
N PRO A 471 5.43 -32.58 8.21
CA PRO A 471 6.17 -32.19 7.00
C PRO A 471 6.26 -30.68 6.77
N ALA A 472 5.17 -29.93 6.95
CA ALA A 472 5.17 -28.48 6.76
C ALA A 472 6.06 -27.76 7.78
N ARG A 473 6.00 -28.18 9.04
CA ARG A 473 6.86 -27.65 10.11
C ARG A 473 8.33 -27.95 9.85
N ALA A 474 8.65 -29.20 9.47
CA ALA A 474 10.01 -29.59 9.10
C ALA A 474 10.54 -28.80 7.89
N LEU A 475 9.68 -28.49 6.91
CA LEU A 475 10.05 -27.69 5.75
C LEU A 475 10.46 -26.26 6.14
N ALA A 476 9.72 -25.63 7.05
CA ALA A 476 10.06 -24.29 7.55
C ALA A 476 11.36 -24.29 8.37
N VAL A 477 11.58 -25.30 9.22
CA VAL A 477 12.85 -25.45 9.95
C VAL A 477 14.02 -25.65 8.98
N ALA A 478 13.88 -26.51 7.98
CA ALA A 478 14.92 -26.73 6.97
C ALA A 478 15.18 -25.46 6.13
N HIS A 479 14.14 -24.67 5.85
CA HIS A 479 14.28 -23.38 5.17
C HIS A 479 15.11 -22.40 6.03
N PHE A 480 14.82 -22.31 7.33
CA PHE A 480 15.60 -21.50 8.27
C PHE A 480 17.06 -21.95 8.32
N ASP A 481 17.30 -23.24 8.53
CA ASP A 481 18.64 -23.80 8.73
C ASP A 481 19.53 -23.70 7.48
N SER A 482 18.92 -23.70 6.29
CA SER A 482 19.63 -23.59 5.01
C SER A 482 19.69 -22.17 4.44
N SER A 483 19.09 -21.18 5.10
CA SER A 483 19.10 -19.80 4.62
C SER A 483 20.48 -19.14 4.81
N ASP A 484 20.95 -18.43 3.79
CA ASP A 484 22.19 -17.65 3.80
C ASP A 484 21.94 -16.12 3.86
N ASN A 485 20.68 -15.71 3.94
CA ASN A 485 20.23 -14.33 3.90
C ASN A 485 19.00 -14.09 4.78
N MET A 486 18.81 -12.86 5.24
CA MET A 486 17.74 -12.49 6.17
C MET A 486 16.34 -12.63 5.55
N THR A 487 16.17 -12.44 4.23
CA THR A 487 14.86 -12.61 3.56
C THR A 487 14.29 -14.02 3.79
N GLU A 488 15.12 -15.04 3.58
CA GLU A 488 14.72 -16.43 3.76
C GLU A 488 14.67 -16.83 5.24
N THR A 489 15.63 -16.34 6.05
CA THR A 489 15.61 -16.57 7.51
C THR A 489 14.31 -16.08 8.14
N ILE A 490 13.90 -14.83 7.87
CA ILE A 490 12.70 -14.25 8.48
C ILE A 490 11.41 -14.84 7.89
N ALA A 491 11.42 -15.28 6.63
CA ALA A 491 10.29 -15.94 6.01
C ALA A 491 9.97 -17.28 6.68
N ALA A 492 10.98 -18.05 7.10
CA ALA A 492 10.78 -19.27 7.87
C ALA A 492 10.15 -19.01 9.24
N LEU A 493 10.58 -17.96 9.95
CA LEU A 493 9.93 -17.55 11.20
C LEU A 493 8.48 -17.11 10.95
N ALA A 494 8.26 -16.29 9.93
CA ALA A 494 6.95 -15.79 9.56
C ALA A 494 5.98 -16.92 9.19
N ALA A 495 6.46 -17.99 8.56
CA ALA A 495 5.67 -19.18 8.22
C ALA A 495 5.14 -19.91 9.47
N LEU A 496 5.94 -19.98 10.55
CA LEU A 496 5.54 -20.64 11.79
C LEU A 496 4.95 -19.70 12.86
N LYS A 497 4.95 -18.38 12.64
CA LYS A 497 4.68 -17.37 13.69
C LYS A 497 3.34 -17.54 14.42
N ASP A 498 2.34 -18.09 13.73
CA ASP A 498 0.97 -18.26 14.22
C ASP A 498 0.73 -19.63 14.89
N GLY A 499 1.69 -20.56 14.81
CA GLY A 499 1.58 -21.92 15.33
C GLY A 499 1.92 -22.07 16.82
N HIS A 500 1.59 -23.24 17.37
CA HIS A 500 1.83 -23.63 18.77
C HIS A 500 2.86 -24.76 18.93
N SER A 501 3.63 -25.03 17.89
CA SER A 501 4.58 -26.14 17.85
C SER A 501 5.88 -25.83 18.58
N SER A 502 6.59 -26.87 19.03
CA SER A 502 7.92 -26.71 19.63
C SER A 502 8.95 -26.23 18.61
N GLU A 503 8.76 -26.54 17.32
CA GLU A 503 9.58 -26.03 16.22
C GLU A 503 9.49 -24.51 16.12
N ARG A 504 8.28 -23.94 16.23
CA ARG A 504 8.07 -22.48 16.26
C ARG A 504 8.86 -21.87 17.41
N ASP A 505 8.67 -22.37 18.63
CA ASP A 505 9.30 -21.79 19.81
C ASP A 505 10.83 -21.89 19.75
N SER A 506 11.35 -23.01 19.24
CA SER A 506 12.77 -23.21 18.99
C SER A 506 13.33 -22.22 17.97
N LEU A 507 12.68 -22.01 16.82
CA LEU A 507 13.16 -21.04 15.81
C LEU A 507 13.18 -19.61 16.35
N PHE A 508 12.12 -19.19 17.04
CA PHE A 508 12.05 -17.84 17.61
C PHE A 508 13.13 -17.62 18.69
N ALA A 509 13.39 -18.62 19.54
CA ALA A 509 14.45 -18.55 20.55
C ALA A 509 15.85 -18.55 19.91
N ARG A 510 16.09 -19.37 18.89
CA ARG A 510 17.37 -19.41 18.16
C ARG A 510 17.65 -18.08 17.45
N PHE A 511 16.62 -17.47 16.85
CA PHE A 511 16.75 -16.17 16.19
C PHE A 511 17.09 -15.06 17.19
N GLU A 512 16.34 -14.96 18.29
CA GLU A 512 16.62 -13.97 19.35
C GLU A 512 18.03 -14.16 19.91
N ALA A 513 18.41 -15.39 20.26
CA ALA A 513 19.72 -15.65 20.87
C ALA A 513 20.89 -15.26 19.96
N LYS A 514 20.73 -15.45 18.63
CA LYS A 514 21.71 -15.06 17.61
C LYS A 514 21.77 -13.55 17.42
N TRP A 515 20.62 -12.88 17.36
CA TRP A 515 20.50 -11.50 16.88
C TRP A 515 20.19 -10.46 17.96
N ARG A 516 20.12 -10.84 19.24
CA ARG A 516 19.83 -9.93 20.37
C ARG A 516 20.73 -8.70 20.50
N ASN A 517 21.90 -8.72 19.88
CA ASN A 517 22.83 -7.60 19.89
C ASN A 517 22.81 -6.76 18.60
N GLU A 518 21.99 -7.15 17.61
CA GLU A 518 21.77 -6.43 16.35
C GLU A 518 20.41 -5.73 16.39
N PRO A 519 20.32 -4.43 16.74
CA PRO A 519 19.06 -3.78 17.07
C PRO A 519 18.01 -3.87 15.96
N LEU A 520 18.40 -3.60 14.70
CA LEU A 520 17.53 -3.60 13.53
C LEU A 520 17.01 -4.99 13.19
N VAL A 521 17.84 -6.03 13.37
CA VAL A 521 17.41 -7.42 13.15
C VAL A 521 16.44 -7.85 14.25
N LEU A 522 16.70 -7.45 15.49
CA LEU A 522 15.83 -7.75 16.61
C LEU A 522 14.46 -7.04 16.48
N ASP A 523 14.39 -5.87 15.84
CA ASP A 523 13.11 -5.21 15.54
C ASP A 523 12.21 -6.11 14.67
N LYS A 524 12.78 -6.83 13.69
CA LYS A 524 12.01 -7.80 12.88
C LYS A 524 11.41 -8.91 13.74
N TRP A 525 12.16 -9.37 14.75
CA TRP A 525 11.69 -10.39 15.69
C TRP A 525 10.56 -9.87 16.58
N PHE A 526 10.68 -8.66 17.14
CA PHE A 526 9.59 -8.04 17.90
C PHE A 526 8.33 -7.86 17.03
N SER A 527 8.49 -7.44 15.78
CA SER A 527 7.37 -7.31 14.84
C SER A 527 6.69 -8.64 14.54
N LEU A 528 7.43 -9.74 14.40
CA LEU A 528 6.84 -11.07 14.20
C LEU A 528 6.10 -11.57 15.46
N GLU A 529 6.66 -11.36 16.65
CA GLU A 529 5.98 -11.68 17.90
C GLU A 529 4.68 -10.85 18.06
N ALA A 530 4.76 -9.55 17.81
CA ALA A 530 3.65 -8.61 17.95
C ALA A 530 2.53 -8.82 16.92
N SER A 531 2.86 -9.33 15.72
CA SER A 531 1.91 -9.61 14.64
C SER A 531 1.43 -11.06 14.58
N SER A 532 1.76 -11.89 15.57
CA SER A 532 1.26 -13.26 15.67
C SER A 532 -0.25 -13.29 15.91
N MET A 533 -0.94 -14.20 15.23
CA MET A 533 -2.37 -14.48 15.41
C MET A 533 -2.64 -15.43 16.58
N ARG A 534 -1.65 -15.79 17.41
CA ARG A 534 -1.90 -16.59 18.61
C ARG A 534 -2.77 -15.83 19.62
N HIS A 535 -3.50 -16.57 20.45
CA HIS A 535 -4.40 -15.97 21.45
C HIS A 535 -3.64 -15.30 22.60
N ASP A 536 -2.41 -15.73 22.87
CA ASP A 536 -1.52 -15.19 23.90
C ASP A 536 -0.66 -14.00 23.45
N THR A 537 -0.84 -13.51 22.21
CA THR A 537 0.01 -12.45 21.63
C THR A 537 0.05 -11.17 22.48
N LEU A 538 -1.08 -10.69 23.02
CA LEU A 538 -1.07 -9.50 23.87
C LEU A 538 -0.26 -9.71 25.16
N LEU A 539 -0.35 -10.91 25.76
CA LEU A 539 0.44 -11.26 26.93
C LEU A 539 1.93 -11.29 26.58
N ARG A 540 2.28 -11.86 25.42
CA ARG A 540 3.65 -11.86 24.89
C ARG A 540 4.15 -10.43 24.69
N VAL A 541 3.39 -9.56 24.04
CA VAL A 541 3.74 -8.14 23.82
C VAL A 541 4.01 -7.42 25.14
N ARG A 542 3.14 -7.59 26.14
CA ARG A 542 3.35 -7.02 27.49
C ARG A 542 4.63 -7.52 28.14
N GLY A 543 4.92 -8.82 28.05
CA GLY A 543 6.17 -9.39 28.56
C GLY A 543 7.41 -8.88 27.82
N LEU A 544 7.28 -8.54 26.54
CA LEU A 544 8.38 -8.02 25.72
C LEU A 544 8.73 -6.55 26.02
N LEU A 545 7.84 -5.80 26.70
CA LEU A 545 8.16 -4.44 27.18
C LEU A 545 9.26 -4.41 28.25
N VAL A 546 9.48 -5.52 28.96
CA VAL A 546 10.57 -5.66 29.94
C VAL A 546 11.74 -6.48 29.40
N HIS A 547 11.74 -6.79 28.09
CA HIS A 547 12.87 -7.46 27.46
C HIS A 547 14.14 -6.59 27.60
N PRO A 548 15.32 -7.14 27.91
CA PRO A 548 16.55 -6.36 28.13
C PRO A 548 16.99 -5.48 26.96
N ARG A 549 16.48 -5.79 25.77
CA ARG A 549 16.75 -5.05 24.51
C ARG A 549 15.59 -4.17 24.05
N PHE A 550 14.49 -4.13 24.79
CA PHE A 550 13.42 -3.17 24.56
C PHE A 550 13.78 -1.83 25.22
N ASN A 551 13.65 -0.74 24.46
CA ASN A 551 13.87 0.62 24.92
C ASN A 551 12.74 1.51 24.40
N ALA A 552 11.90 2.01 25.31
CA ALA A 552 10.74 2.85 24.97
C ALA A 552 11.14 4.24 24.41
N ARG A 553 12.39 4.67 24.58
CA ARG A 553 12.89 5.93 24.01
C ARG A 553 13.32 5.80 22.55
N ASN A 554 13.57 4.58 22.07
CA ASN A 554 13.94 4.35 20.67
C ASN A 554 12.67 4.17 19.82
N PRO A 555 12.41 5.06 18.84
CA PRO A 555 11.18 5.00 18.04
C PRO A 555 11.05 3.70 17.23
N ASN A 556 12.14 3.17 16.70
CA ASN A 556 12.13 1.91 15.92
C ASN A 556 11.66 0.75 16.79
N ARG A 557 12.17 0.66 18.02
CA ARG A 557 11.80 -0.39 18.96
C ARG A 557 10.32 -0.32 19.35
N VAL A 558 9.82 0.87 19.66
CA VAL A 558 8.39 1.07 19.97
C VAL A 558 7.50 0.71 18.78
N ARG A 559 7.86 1.11 17.55
CA ARG A 559 7.13 0.72 16.33
C ARG A 559 7.18 -0.79 16.08
N SER A 560 8.32 -1.42 16.31
CA SER A 560 8.50 -2.85 16.08
C SER A 560 7.65 -3.71 17.01
N LEU A 561 7.36 -3.24 18.24
CA LEU A 561 6.57 -3.99 19.21
C LEU A 561 5.14 -3.44 19.34
N VAL A 562 5.00 -2.22 19.88
CA VAL A 562 3.69 -1.61 20.17
C VAL A 562 2.98 -1.24 18.88
N GLY A 563 3.68 -0.55 17.96
CA GLY A 563 3.11 -0.16 16.67
C GLY A 563 2.69 -1.36 15.82
N SER A 564 3.53 -2.40 15.76
CA SER A 564 3.21 -3.64 15.02
C SER A 564 2.00 -4.36 15.60
N PHE A 565 1.84 -4.36 16.93
CA PHE A 565 0.62 -4.90 17.55
C PHE A 565 -0.61 -4.06 17.22
N ALA A 566 -0.57 -2.75 17.49
CA ALA A 566 -1.75 -1.87 17.37
C ALA A 566 -2.19 -1.61 15.91
N LEU A 567 -1.24 -1.43 15.00
CA LEU A 567 -1.52 -0.99 13.63
C LEU A 567 -1.50 -2.12 12.60
N ARG A 568 -0.86 -3.27 12.89
CA ARG A 568 -0.69 -4.37 11.92
C ARG A 568 -1.34 -5.69 12.36
N ASN A 569 -1.65 -5.89 13.64
CA ASN A 569 -2.30 -7.13 14.10
C ASN A 569 -3.82 -6.99 14.18
N PHE A 570 -4.48 -6.96 13.02
CA PHE A 570 -5.94 -6.78 12.91
C PHE A 570 -6.74 -7.72 13.83
N ALA A 571 -6.38 -9.00 13.87
CA ALA A 571 -7.11 -10.00 14.64
C ALA A 571 -6.96 -9.82 16.17
N ARG A 572 -5.75 -9.51 16.65
CA ARG A 572 -5.46 -9.48 18.10
C ARG A 572 -5.55 -8.09 18.72
N PHE A 573 -5.31 -7.03 17.95
CA PHE A 573 -5.61 -5.68 18.42
C PHE A 573 -7.11 -5.51 18.65
N HIS A 574 -7.94 -6.05 17.75
CA HIS A 574 -9.38 -6.01 17.90
C HIS A 574 -9.95 -7.25 18.61
N GLY A 575 -9.31 -7.70 19.69
CA GLY A 575 -9.89 -8.69 20.60
C GLY A 575 -11.24 -8.20 21.17
N SER A 576 -12.19 -9.13 21.37
CA SER A 576 -13.54 -8.79 21.84
C SER A 576 -13.60 -8.34 23.32
N ASP A 577 -12.52 -8.54 24.08
CA ASP A 577 -12.42 -8.20 25.51
C ASP A 577 -11.96 -6.75 25.78
N GLY A 578 -11.48 -6.03 24.75
CA GLY A 578 -10.99 -4.66 24.87
C GLY A 578 -9.66 -4.49 25.59
N ALA A 579 -8.96 -5.58 25.96
CA ALA A 579 -7.70 -5.53 26.70
C ALA A 579 -6.58 -4.86 25.89
N ALA A 580 -6.58 -5.08 24.57
CA ALA A 580 -5.66 -4.47 23.62
C ALA A 580 -5.88 -2.96 23.46
N TYR A 581 -7.12 -2.49 23.49
CA TYR A 581 -7.46 -1.06 23.43
C TYR A 581 -6.99 -0.34 24.69
N THR A 582 -7.22 -0.94 25.87
CA THR A 582 -6.75 -0.40 27.15
C THR A 582 -5.23 -0.32 27.18
N PHE A 583 -4.55 -1.41 26.78
CA PHE A 583 -3.09 -1.44 26.67
C PHE A 583 -2.56 -0.33 25.75
N THR A 584 -3.16 -0.17 24.58
CA THR A 584 -2.69 0.82 23.59
C THR A 584 -2.93 2.24 24.06
N ALA A 585 -4.06 2.53 24.71
CA ALA A 585 -4.30 3.84 25.33
C ALA A 585 -3.24 4.17 26.40
N GLU A 586 -2.85 3.19 27.21
CA GLU A 586 -1.77 3.36 28.20
C GLU A 586 -0.43 3.63 27.54
N GLN A 587 -0.11 2.95 26.44
CA GLN A 587 1.12 3.23 25.68
C GLN A 587 1.10 4.63 25.06
N VAL A 588 -0.03 5.08 24.48
CA VAL A 588 -0.17 6.43 23.92
C VAL A 588 0.07 7.48 25.01
N MET A 589 -0.65 7.41 26.13
CA MET A 589 -0.50 8.38 27.23
C MET A 589 0.91 8.34 27.85
N GLY A 590 1.57 7.17 27.90
CA GLY A 590 2.93 7.05 28.41
C GLY A 590 4.01 7.59 27.47
N LEU A 591 3.79 7.48 26.15
CA LEU A 591 4.71 7.97 25.13
C LEU A 591 4.59 9.48 24.92
N ASP A 592 3.36 10.01 25.01
CA ASP A 592 3.03 11.39 24.63
C ASP A 592 3.97 12.47 25.22
N PRO A 593 4.36 12.44 26.52
CA PRO A 593 5.25 13.45 27.08
C PRO A 593 6.68 13.43 26.53
N THR A 594 7.10 12.32 25.90
CA THR A 594 8.50 12.13 25.43
C THR A 594 8.61 12.01 23.92
N ASN A 595 7.55 11.56 23.25
CA ASN A 595 7.50 11.41 21.80
C ASN A 595 6.05 11.53 21.31
N PRO A 596 5.51 12.76 21.25
CA PRO A 596 4.11 13.01 20.91
C PRO A 596 3.75 12.58 19.48
N GLN A 597 4.66 12.76 18.52
CA GLN A 597 4.47 12.31 17.13
C GLN A 597 4.23 10.80 17.04
N LEU A 598 5.03 10.00 17.75
CA LEU A 598 4.85 8.55 17.77
C LEU A 598 3.59 8.15 18.53
N ALA A 599 3.27 8.83 19.63
CA ALA A 599 2.03 8.61 20.38
C ALA A 599 0.80 8.88 19.51
N ALA A 600 0.77 9.98 18.75
CA ALA A 600 -0.29 10.33 17.81
C ALA A 600 -0.43 9.30 16.68
N THR A 601 0.69 8.82 16.13
CA THR A 601 0.68 7.73 15.13
C THR A 601 0.01 6.47 15.66
N ILE A 602 0.33 6.06 16.90
CA ILE A 602 -0.28 4.87 17.53
C ILE A 602 -1.76 5.12 17.88
N ALA A 603 -2.13 6.34 18.28
CA ALA A 603 -3.52 6.71 18.53
C ALA A 603 -4.40 6.58 17.28
N GLY A 604 -3.81 6.74 16.08
CA GLY A 604 -4.47 6.50 14.79
C GLY A 604 -5.08 5.10 14.62
N ALA A 605 -4.65 4.10 15.41
CA ALA A 605 -5.25 2.76 15.44
C ALA A 605 -6.76 2.77 15.76
N PHE A 606 -7.26 3.85 16.37
CA PHE A 606 -8.66 4.01 16.75
C PHE A 606 -9.52 4.77 15.72
N ASN A 607 -8.95 5.27 14.62
CA ASN A 607 -9.65 6.18 13.68
C ASN A 607 -10.96 5.61 13.13
N LEU A 608 -11.07 4.29 12.96
CA LEU A 608 -12.24 3.63 12.36
C LEU A 608 -13.24 3.09 13.40
N TRP A 609 -13.14 3.46 14.69
CA TRP A 609 -13.91 2.83 15.79
C TRP A 609 -15.42 2.76 15.54
N LYS A 610 -16.02 3.77 14.90
CA LYS A 610 -17.46 3.85 14.58
C LYS A 610 -17.93 2.76 13.62
N ARG A 611 -17.03 2.24 12.77
CA ARG A 611 -17.35 1.20 11.78
C ARG A 611 -17.37 -0.20 12.38
N PHE A 612 -16.77 -0.42 13.55
CA PHE A 612 -16.76 -1.74 14.19
C PHE A 612 -18.14 -2.10 14.76
N THR A 613 -18.42 -3.39 14.83
CA THR A 613 -19.60 -3.92 15.54
C THR A 613 -19.40 -3.88 17.05
N GLU A 614 -20.51 -3.90 17.82
CA GLU A 614 -20.43 -4.06 19.27
C GLU A 614 -19.93 -5.48 19.65
N PRO A 615 -19.22 -5.63 20.78
CA PRO A 615 -18.89 -4.62 21.79
C PRO A 615 -17.65 -3.76 21.48
N ARG A 616 -16.97 -4.00 20.35
CA ARG A 616 -15.67 -3.38 20.03
C ARG A 616 -15.77 -1.87 19.87
N ARG A 617 -16.85 -1.39 19.26
CA ARG A 617 -17.13 0.04 19.10
C ARG A 617 -17.14 0.76 20.45
N GLY A 618 -17.96 0.31 21.41
CA GLY A 618 -18.02 0.91 22.74
C GLY A 618 -16.68 0.85 23.49
N LEU A 619 -15.95 -0.26 23.37
CA LEU A 619 -14.64 -0.44 24.03
C LEU A 619 -13.57 0.48 23.45
N MET A 620 -13.52 0.67 22.13
CA MET A 620 -12.60 1.61 21.48
C MET A 620 -12.95 3.06 21.85
N GLN A 621 -14.24 3.40 21.88
CA GLN A 621 -14.71 4.72 22.30
C GLN A 621 -14.27 5.04 23.73
N ALA A 622 -14.41 4.09 24.66
CA ALA A 622 -13.98 4.26 26.04
C ALA A 622 -12.46 4.47 26.15
N ALA A 623 -11.67 3.75 25.35
CA ALA A 623 -10.22 3.93 25.29
C ALA A 623 -9.84 5.33 24.76
N LEU A 624 -10.49 5.79 23.68
CA LEU A 624 -10.30 7.14 23.14
C LEU A 624 -10.68 8.23 24.15
N GLN A 625 -11.82 8.08 24.83
CA GLN A 625 -12.24 9.02 25.88
C GLN A 625 -11.25 9.07 27.04
N ARG A 626 -10.69 7.93 27.44
CA ARG A 626 -9.64 7.87 28.46
C ARG A 626 -8.40 8.64 28.02
N ILE A 627 -7.97 8.50 26.76
CA ILE A 627 -6.85 9.29 26.23
C ILE A 627 -7.22 10.78 26.27
N ALA A 628 -8.38 11.17 25.74
CA ALA A 628 -8.84 12.57 25.66
C ALA A 628 -8.91 13.28 27.02
N GLN A 629 -9.20 12.52 28.09
CA GLN A 629 -9.30 13.04 29.47
C GLN A 629 -7.96 13.04 30.21
N ALA A 630 -6.88 12.54 29.60
CA ALA A 630 -5.57 12.54 30.23
C ALA A 630 -5.06 13.98 30.41
N PRO A 631 -4.49 14.32 31.58
CA PRO A 631 -3.95 15.65 31.81
C PRO A 631 -2.66 15.86 30.99
N GLY A 632 -2.52 17.04 30.38
CA GLY A 632 -1.27 17.45 29.74
C GLY A 632 -0.98 16.79 28.39
N LEU A 633 -2.01 16.39 27.64
CA LEU A 633 -1.84 15.88 26.27
C LEU A 633 -1.12 16.90 25.38
N SER A 634 -0.22 16.40 24.54
CA SER A 634 0.39 17.19 23.47
C SER A 634 -0.65 17.66 22.43
N PRO A 635 -0.35 18.72 21.66
CA PRO A 635 -1.15 19.08 20.49
C PRO A 635 -1.31 17.93 19.50
N ASP A 636 -0.26 17.13 19.27
CA ASP A 636 -0.26 15.99 18.35
C ASP A 636 -1.38 15.00 18.68
N VAL A 637 -1.40 14.50 19.92
CA VAL A 637 -2.40 13.51 20.38
C VAL A 637 -3.78 14.16 20.56
N THR A 638 -3.82 15.41 21.03
CA THR A 638 -5.08 16.15 21.21
C THR A 638 -5.84 16.29 19.89
N GLU A 639 -5.16 16.67 18.80
CA GLU A 639 -5.79 16.81 17.49
C GLU A 639 -6.37 15.49 17.00
N VAL A 640 -5.57 14.41 17.02
CA VAL A 640 -6.00 13.08 16.54
C VAL A 640 -7.21 12.57 17.33
N VAL A 641 -7.16 12.62 18.66
CA VAL A 641 -8.25 12.08 19.50
C VAL A 641 -9.51 12.93 19.41
N THR A 642 -9.37 14.26 19.40
CA THR A 642 -10.53 15.17 19.34
C THR A 642 -11.27 15.03 18.02
N ARG A 643 -10.54 15.06 16.89
CA ARG A 643 -11.13 14.83 15.57
C ARG A 643 -11.80 13.45 15.51
N THR A 644 -11.14 12.42 16.05
CA THR A 644 -11.68 11.04 16.04
C THR A 644 -12.97 10.87 16.85
N LEU A 645 -13.12 11.61 17.94
CA LEU A 645 -14.33 11.62 18.76
C LEU A 645 -15.45 12.51 18.20
N ALA A 646 -15.11 13.56 17.44
CA ALA A 646 -16.05 14.62 17.05
C ALA A 646 -17.14 14.21 16.03
N ASP A 647 -16.93 13.15 15.24
CA ASP A 647 -17.84 12.81 14.11
C ASP A 647 -19.09 11.96 14.43
#